data_AF-A0A662HI40-F1
#
_entry.id   AF-A0A662HI40-F1
#
_cell.length_a   1.000
_cell.length_b   1.000
_cell.length_c   1.000
_cell.angle_alpha   90.00
_cell.angle_beta   90.00
_cell.angle_gamma   90.00
#
_symmetry.space_group_name_H-M   'P 1'
#
loop_
_entity.id
_entity.type
_entity.pdbx_description
1 polymer ?
#
loop_
_entity_poly.entity_id
_entity_poly.type
_entity_poly.pdbx_seq_one_letter_code
_entity_poly.pdbx_strand_id
1 'polypeptide(L)'
;ITGEIIYVGGIWSGYFTIELMREIEGRHKPLGETITCGNAIIKLTNKTKLKRRIELIDVYGHGGDLVVYSRTYKEGITPTTVVTSRMVIVPANIDILIKVSTSVYDKRPEVSPPIRSFEFPVMLERPLKPGETVVLDLTRESLSRLGLISVVRGDLEFTRREIEIAELLGLYLAEERSMLRQAEMLVETAEENLAKMSPQEIRELLEKAYTMARTTIIKRIIFMKTIAMEGASFLPYFLSLFATAIGYYFHEEPRKKFLTFTAAFILFNLLFTLTYPGFMLMYNNRRDLFFTNLALSYLIVVFLIFYLPYKIKEAELPTLMRKGSLLAITFSIAKRYSRLKRTRTLITVFSITALIWAFTVLASISTVYGMVEEGFTPHTRTKGLLVKHINVELNEYRPLDFYSDYKRLAATEGVYLVAPRVYNNPKSPIVIRLIYGDKSPVELKAVLGLSSEEDKFTDISRVLKKGTWKSLENRYTIILPSSIAEKLGAKVGDTIKLRFTMIKEEEYELKIVGIFDEEELDKLIDLDGTSIKPQVKVEKGYMPANSTDLAICNWEFLLKEVFVEGEISKYFHIYSLCIEGEHDRLKEIAQSFIEVKGEGYYAYVVTETLSVKIYYGYKVENILQENISFVVPIVIVGINVVVTMFSIVHERRRDIYIFNAIGFNPLQIAMLFLAESIVYGLLGGGIGYISGIATFRLLSMTAEWHNLAVRAKLEWYWSIIMIAIAVIVSMIASFKPAARAAMMYTPSRVMRHKIEKEEERVKREERIMVTYTGKSYGLGKVVADEAPIFFSYLYTQLSDLRSGLTERIEHLEELEEEELADGTLIKRFRFRYVFRTDGELLETENEIVCSKRPKDKHYRVELSTRPSVTRELPMQYLDRVAETVLDIIKNWERDRKLLLSSTRA
;
A
#
# COMPACT_ATOMS: atom_id res chain seq x y z
N ILE A 1 53.65 -14.14 -1.15
CA ILE A 1 52.19 -14.05 -1.35
C ILE A 1 51.51 -14.19 0.00
N THR A 2 50.65 -13.24 0.33
CA THR A 2 49.87 -13.20 1.57
C THR A 2 48.42 -12.86 1.23
N GLY A 3 47.50 -13.09 2.18
CA GLY A 3 46.09 -12.78 2.00
C GLY A 3 45.28 -13.87 1.29
N GLU A 4 43.96 -13.72 1.36
CA GLU A 4 42.95 -14.54 0.68
C GLU A 4 42.30 -13.75 -0.46
N ILE A 5 41.73 -14.43 -1.45
CA ILE A 5 41.01 -13.79 -2.55
C ILE A 5 39.58 -13.48 -2.09
N ILE A 6 39.20 -12.20 -2.18
CA ILE A 6 37.83 -11.76 -1.89
C ILE A 6 37.00 -11.79 -3.18
N TYR A 7 35.78 -12.33 -3.08
CA TYR A 7 34.83 -12.31 -4.17
C TYR A 7 33.43 -11.97 -3.66
N VAL A 8 32.84 -10.90 -4.20
CA VAL A 8 31.44 -10.49 -3.95
C VAL A 8 30.51 -11.32 -4.85
N GLY A 9 29.33 -11.70 -4.35
CA GLY A 9 28.32 -12.41 -5.14
C GLY A 9 28.61 -13.90 -5.36
N GLY A 10 29.48 -14.49 -4.55
CA GLY A 10 29.88 -15.89 -4.68
C GLY A 10 30.73 -16.39 -3.51
N ILE A 11 31.32 -17.57 -3.67
CA ILE A 11 32.24 -18.17 -2.69
C ILE A 11 33.52 -18.54 -3.43
N TRP A 12 34.68 -18.14 -2.88
CA TRP A 12 35.97 -18.56 -3.43
C TRP A 12 36.19 -20.06 -3.23
N SER A 13 36.69 -20.75 -4.26
CA SER A 13 36.88 -22.21 -4.23
C SER A 13 38.09 -22.69 -3.43
N GLY A 14 38.85 -21.77 -2.80
CA GLY A 14 40.00 -22.09 -1.95
C GLY A 14 41.29 -22.42 -2.71
N TYR A 15 41.33 -22.20 -4.03
CA TYR A 15 42.52 -22.43 -4.84
C TYR A 15 42.86 -21.24 -5.73
N PHE A 16 44.13 -21.05 -6.08
CA PHE A 16 44.57 -20.01 -7.02
C PHE A 16 45.80 -20.48 -7.79
N THR A 17 45.92 -19.99 -9.02
CA THR A 17 47.07 -20.16 -9.90
C THR A 17 47.64 -18.78 -10.24
N ILE A 18 48.95 -18.68 -10.37
CA ILE A 18 49.68 -17.45 -10.69
C ILE A 18 50.53 -17.74 -11.91
N GLU A 19 50.24 -17.05 -13.00
CA GLU A 19 50.96 -17.11 -14.26
C GLU A 19 51.82 -15.86 -14.41
N LEU A 20 53.10 -16.04 -14.72
CA LEU A 20 54.00 -14.93 -15.03
C LEU A 20 53.93 -14.61 -16.53
N MET A 21 53.64 -13.36 -16.84
CA MET A 21 53.43 -12.87 -18.20
C MET A 21 54.46 -11.78 -18.52
N ARG A 22 55.07 -11.82 -19.71
CA ARG A 22 55.97 -10.80 -20.25
C ARG A 22 55.28 -10.07 -21.40
N GLU A 23 55.50 -8.77 -21.50
CA GLU A 23 55.04 -7.99 -22.65
C GLU A 23 55.97 -8.21 -23.86
N ILE A 24 55.40 -8.66 -24.98
CA ILE A 24 56.08 -8.87 -26.26
C ILE A 24 55.20 -8.24 -27.35
N GLU A 25 55.72 -7.21 -28.05
CA GLU A 25 55.01 -6.53 -29.16
C GLU A 25 53.62 -6.00 -28.78
N GLY A 26 53.46 -5.43 -27.58
CA GLY A 26 52.19 -4.89 -27.09
C GLY A 26 51.15 -5.95 -26.70
N ARG A 27 51.55 -7.22 -26.57
CA ARG A 27 50.72 -8.31 -26.03
C ARG A 27 51.43 -8.99 -24.87
N HIS A 28 50.71 -9.24 -23.78
CA HIS A 28 51.21 -10.06 -22.67
C HIS A 28 51.15 -11.54 -23.05
N LYS A 29 52.30 -12.21 -23.07
CA LYS A 29 52.43 -13.66 -23.29
C LYS A 29 53.03 -14.32 -22.04
N PRO A 30 52.72 -15.59 -21.73
CA PRO A 30 53.41 -16.33 -20.68
C PRO A 30 54.93 -16.32 -20.91
N LEU A 31 55.71 -16.32 -19.83
CA LEU A 31 57.16 -16.13 -19.87
C LEU A 31 57.91 -17.30 -20.57
N GLY A 32 57.31 -18.48 -20.60
CA GLY A 32 57.82 -19.72 -21.19
C GLY A 32 56.81 -20.39 -22.13
N GLU A 33 57.27 -20.70 -23.35
CA GLU A 33 56.58 -21.61 -24.26
C GLU A 33 56.50 -23.03 -23.67
N THR A 34 55.43 -23.76 -24.01
CA THR A 34 55.12 -25.11 -23.51
C THR A 34 56.26 -26.12 -23.73
N ILE A 35 56.99 -26.51 -22.69
CA ILE A 35 57.94 -27.63 -22.79
C ILE A 35 57.17 -28.95 -22.60
N THR A 36 57.02 -29.73 -23.68
CA THR A 36 56.37 -31.06 -23.60
C THR A 36 57.33 -32.06 -22.94
N CYS A 37 57.05 -32.44 -21.70
CA CYS A 37 57.86 -33.38 -20.90
C CYS A 37 57.51 -34.87 -21.17
N GLY A 38 56.91 -35.16 -22.32
CA GLY A 38 56.41 -36.50 -22.66
C GLY A 38 55.11 -36.87 -21.94
N ASN A 39 54.82 -38.17 -21.83
CA ASN A 39 53.57 -38.70 -21.28
C ASN A 39 53.77 -39.31 -19.88
N ALA A 40 53.07 -38.80 -18.86
CA ALA A 40 52.88 -39.49 -17.58
C ALA A 40 51.89 -40.64 -17.74
N ILE A 41 52.18 -41.77 -17.10
CA ILE A 41 51.20 -42.82 -16.84
C ILE A 41 50.70 -42.64 -15.40
N ILE A 42 49.49 -42.11 -15.26
CA ILE A 42 48.79 -41.94 -13.99
C ILE A 42 48.05 -43.25 -13.71
N LYS A 43 48.38 -43.90 -12.60
CA LYS A 43 47.76 -45.16 -12.17
C LYS A 43 46.76 -44.83 -11.08
N LEU A 44 45.47 -44.83 -11.42
CA LEU A 44 44.40 -44.60 -10.46
C LEU A 44 44.22 -45.83 -9.55
N THR A 45 43.68 -45.63 -8.36
CA THR A 45 43.49 -46.65 -7.32
C THR A 45 42.61 -47.83 -7.77
N ASN A 46 41.78 -47.62 -8.80
CA ASN A 46 40.98 -48.63 -9.50
C ASN A 46 41.72 -49.34 -10.65
N LYS A 47 43.06 -49.35 -10.66
CA LYS A 47 43.96 -50.04 -11.60
C LYS A 47 43.92 -49.58 -13.06
N THR A 48 43.16 -48.54 -13.41
CA THR A 48 43.22 -47.90 -14.73
C THR A 48 44.48 -47.05 -14.88
N LYS A 49 45.17 -47.20 -16.01
CA LYS A 49 46.36 -46.41 -16.38
C LYS A 49 45.95 -45.34 -17.39
N LEU A 50 45.97 -44.08 -16.98
CA LEU A 50 45.75 -42.93 -17.84
C LEU A 50 47.08 -42.37 -18.33
N LYS A 51 47.23 -42.24 -19.64
CA LYS A 51 48.42 -41.64 -20.26
C LYS A 51 48.12 -40.17 -20.56
N ARG A 52 48.81 -39.24 -19.90
CA ARG A 52 48.60 -37.78 -20.02
C ARG A 52 49.91 -37.09 -20.37
N ARG A 53 49.87 -36.13 -21.31
CA ARG A 53 51.01 -35.24 -21.58
C ARG A 53 51.30 -34.38 -20.35
N ILE A 54 52.56 -34.21 -19.99
CA ILE A 54 53.01 -33.33 -18.90
C ILE A 54 53.74 -32.13 -19.51
N GLU A 55 53.51 -30.95 -18.96
CA GLU A 55 54.15 -29.68 -19.32
C GLU A 55 54.78 -29.06 -18.05
N LEU A 56 55.94 -28.40 -18.15
CA LEU A 56 56.68 -27.68 -17.09
C LEU A 56 57.04 -26.26 -17.61
N ILE A 57 57.09 -25.12 -16.90
CA ILE A 57 56.56 -24.54 -15.63
C ILE A 57 56.41 -23.04 -15.95
N ASP A 58 55.29 -22.41 -15.57
CA ASP A 58 55.20 -20.95 -15.27
C ASP A 58 54.02 -20.61 -14.34
N VAL A 59 53.39 -21.66 -13.78
CA VAL A 59 52.18 -21.56 -12.99
C VAL A 59 52.52 -21.90 -11.53
N TYR A 60 52.44 -20.91 -10.66
CA TYR A 60 52.59 -21.04 -9.22
C TYR A 60 51.21 -21.08 -8.53
N GLY A 61 51.12 -21.46 -7.25
CA GLY A 61 49.89 -21.32 -6.47
C GLY A 61 49.43 -22.58 -5.73
N HIS A 62 48.20 -22.54 -5.23
CA HIS A 62 47.60 -23.55 -4.37
C HIS A 62 46.35 -24.11 -5.06
N GLY A 63 46.40 -25.30 -5.67
CA GLY A 63 45.26 -25.94 -6.34
C GLY A 63 45.50 -27.44 -6.62
N GLY A 64 44.46 -28.26 -6.40
CA GLY A 64 44.53 -29.72 -6.31
C GLY A 64 45.26 -30.43 -7.47
N ASP A 65 46.07 -31.43 -7.10
CA ASP A 65 46.78 -32.46 -7.90
C ASP A 65 47.53 -32.09 -9.19
N LEU A 66 47.52 -30.84 -9.65
CA LEU A 66 48.04 -30.47 -10.98
C LEU A 66 48.95 -29.24 -11.00
N VAL A 67 49.60 -28.91 -9.88
CA VAL A 67 50.75 -27.99 -9.87
C VAL A 67 52.01 -28.78 -9.50
N VAL A 68 53.00 -28.72 -10.40
CA VAL A 68 54.24 -29.49 -10.49
C VAL A 68 55.09 -29.49 -9.20
N TYR A 69 54.81 -28.60 -8.25
CA TYR A 69 55.47 -28.54 -6.94
C TYR A 69 55.36 -29.84 -6.11
N SER A 70 54.22 -30.54 -6.19
CA SER A 70 53.98 -31.69 -5.29
C SER A 70 54.75 -32.97 -5.67
N ARG A 71 55.23 -33.09 -6.92
CA ARG A 71 55.88 -34.31 -7.41
C ARG A 71 57.37 -34.33 -7.07
N THR A 72 58.08 -33.22 -7.29
CA THR A 72 59.49 -33.05 -6.91
C THR A 72 59.69 -33.03 -5.38
N TYR A 73 58.68 -32.53 -4.64
CA TYR A 73 58.59 -32.60 -3.18
C TYR A 73 58.44 -34.05 -2.66
N LYS A 74 57.57 -34.86 -3.27
CA LYS A 74 57.41 -36.28 -2.92
C LYS A 74 58.61 -37.14 -3.29
N GLU A 75 59.43 -36.70 -4.25
CA GLU A 75 60.61 -37.41 -4.75
C GLU A 75 61.94 -36.93 -4.12
N GLY A 76 61.92 -35.91 -3.24
CA GLY A 76 63.09 -35.46 -2.46
C GLY A 76 64.17 -34.70 -3.25
N ILE A 77 63.82 -34.15 -4.42
CA ILE A 77 64.79 -33.60 -5.38
C ILE A 77 65.14 -32.12 -5.09
N THR A 78 64.31 -31.38 -4.34
CA THR A 78 64.53 -29.96 -4.00
C THR A 78 64.58 -29.71 -2.48
N PRO A 79 65.52 -28.90 -1.96
CA PRO A 79 65.58 -28.58 -0.54
C PRO A 79 64.32 -27.83 -0.07
N THR A 80 63.78 -28.23 1.09
CA THR A 80 62.57 -27.66 1.72
C THR A 80 62.68 -26.17 2.08
N THR A 81 63.88 -25.60 2.02
CA THR A 81 64.18 -24.23 2.45
C THR A 81 64.08 -23.18 1.34
N VAL A 82 63.92 -23.56 0.07
CA VAL A 82 64.12 -22.61 -1.06
C VAL A 82 62.81 -21.99 -1.57
N VAL A 83 61.68 -22.70 -1.55
CA VAL A 83 60.40 -22.18 -2.09
C VAL A 83 59.18 -22.83 -1.42
N THR A 84 58.20 -22.03 -1.03
CA THR A 84 56.91 -22.47 -0.47
C THR A 84 55.77 -22.27 -1.47
N SER A 85 54.58 -22.82 -1.22
CA SER A 85 53.36 -22.59 -2.03
C SER A 85 52.91 -21.11 -2.09
N ARG A 86 53.51 -20.25 -1.27
CA ARG A 86 53.28 -18.80 -1.20
C ARG A 86 54.45 -17.97 -1.77
N MET A 87 55.45 -18.61 -2.38
CA MET A 87 56.60 -17.96 -3.01
C MET A 87 56.54 -18.13 -4.54
N VAL A 88 56.84 -17.05 -5.26
CA VAL A 88 56.91 -17.01 -6.73
C VAL A 88 58.28 -16.47 -7.10
N ILE A 89 58.97 -17.16 -7.99
CA ILE A 89 60.28 -16.74 -8.48
C ILE A 89 60.08 -15.98 -9.78
N VAL A 90 60.64 -14.77 -9.86
CA VAL A 90 60.56 -13.92 -11.05
C VAL A 90 61.96 -13.64 -11.62
N PRO A 91 62.12 -13.58 -12.96
CA PRO A 91 63.35 -13.13 -13.60
C PRO A 91 63.78 -11.73 -13.14
N ALA A 92 65.06 -11.56 -12.81
CA ALA A 92 65.60 -10.27 -12.40
C ALA A 92 65.67 -9.27 -13.55
N ASN A 93 65.36 -8.00 -13.27
CA ASN A 93 65.40 -6.88 -14.21
C ASN A 93 64.50 -7.03 -15.47
N ILE A 94 63.43 -7.83 -15.38
CA ILE A 94 62.42 -7.97 -16.45
C ILE A 94 61.08 -7.44 -15.92
N ASP A 95 60.39 -6.66 -16.74
CA ASP A 95 59.00 -6.27 -16.47
C ASP A 95 58.07 -7.48 -16.62
N ILE A 96 57.38 -7.80 -15.53
CA ILE A 96 56.53 -8.98 -15.44
C ILE A 96 55.16 -8.57 -14.94
N LEU A 97 54.14 -9.01 -15.68
CA LEU A 97 52.75 -8.97 -15.27
C LEU A 97 52.40 -10.29 -14.60
N ILE A 98 51.90 -10.23 -13.37
CA ILE A 98 51.51 -11.41 -12.61
C ILE A 98 50.01 -11.60 -12.82
N LYS A 99 49.61 -12.63 -13.55
CA LYS A 99 48.20 -12.97 -13.73
C LYS A 99 47.77 -13.95 -12.65
N VAL A 100 46.87 -13.54 -11.76
CA VAL A 100 46.28 -14.44 -10.77
C VAL A 100 44.97 -14.97 -11.34
N SER A 101 44.83 -16.30 -11.43
CA SER A 101 43.61 -16.97 -11.86
C SER A 101 43.08 -17.86 -10.73
N THR A 102 41.78 -17.84 -10.50
CA THR A 102 41.13 -18.71 -9.53
C THR A 102 39.76 -19.12 -10.05
N SER A 103 39.15 -20.15 -9.44
CA SER A 103 37.73 -20.38 -9.62
C SER A 103 36.93 -19.86 -8.45
N VAL A 104 35.76 -19.32 -8.77
CA VAL A 104 34.79 -18.86 -7.79
C VAL A 104 33.46 -19.52 -8.10
N TYR A 105 32.75 -19.92 -7.04
CA TYR A 105 31.34 -20.28 -7.14
C TYR A 105 30.53 -18.98 -7.24
N ASP A 106 30.29 -18.50 -8.46
CA ASP A 106 29.58 -17.27 -8.77
C ASP A 106 28.06 -17.51 -8.71
N LYS A 107 27.37 -16.81 -7.80
CA LYS A 107 25.91 -16.89 -7.65
C LYS A 107 25.17 -15.96 -8.62
N ARG A 108 25.87 -15.20 -9.47
CA ARG A 108 25.27 -14.25 -10.42
C ARG A 108 24.39 -14.88 -11.50
N PRO A 109 24.74 -16.00 -12.17
CA PRO A 109 23.94 -16.53 -13.26
C PRO A 109 23.12 -17.77 -12.85
N GLU A 110 21.82 -17.77 -13.12
CA GLU A 110 20.97 -18.99 -13.02
C GLU A 110 21.23 -20.00 -14.15
N VAL A 111 21.85 -19.57 -15.25
CA VAL A 111 21.95 -20.34 -16.52
C VAL A 111 23.36 -20.83 -16.85
N SER A 112 24.42 -20.23 -16.27
CA SER A 112 25.81 -20.65 -16.49
C SER A 112 26.26 -21.61 -15.38
N PRO A 113 27.28 -22.47 -15.64
CA PRO A 113 27.86 -23.28 -14.58
C PRO A 113 28.26 -22.35 -13.43
N PRO A 114 27.94 -22.72 -12.18
CA PRO A 114 28.14 -21.82 -11.05
C PRO A 114 29.63 -21.61 -10.75
N ILE A 115 30.53 -22.34 -11.40
CA ILE A 115 31.98 -22.18 -11.27
C ILE A 115 32.48 -21.30 -12.42
N ARG A 116 33.04 -20.14 -12.09
CA ARG A 116 33.60 -19.17 -13.03
C ARG A 116 35.07 -18.92 -12.74
N SER A 117 35.88 -18.73 -13.78
CA SER A 117 37.25 -18.24 -13.60
C SER A 117 37.22 -16.74 -13.24
N PHE A 118 37.84 -16.39 -12.12
CA PHE A 118 38.11 -15.01 -11.73
C PHE A 118 39.61 -14.78 -11.93
N GLU A 119 39.94 -13.88 -12.83
CA GLU A 119 41.32 -13.56 -13.20
C GLU A 119 41.54 -12.07 -13.00
N PHE A 120 42.65 -11.72 -12.34
CA PHE A 120 43.05 -10.33 -12.20
C PHE A 120 44.56 -10.19 -12.38
N PRO A 121 45.01 -9.24 -13.21
CA PRO A 121 46.42 -8.95 -13.38
C PRO A 121 46.93 -8.09 -12.22
N VAL A 122 48.16 -8.35 -11.79
CA VAL A 122 48.92 -7.52 -10.86
C VAL A 122 50.21 -7.10 -11.54
N MET A 123 50.44 -5.79 -11.60
CA MET A 123 51.62 -5.20 -12.21
C MET A 123 52.60 -4.78 -11.11
N LEU A 124 53.86 -5.18 -11.25
CA LEU A 124 54.92 -4.71 -10.36
C LEU A 124 55.24 -3.24 -10.70
N GLU A 125 55.41 -2.38 -9.69
CA GLU A 125 55.78 -0.97 -9.90
C GLU A 125 57.14 -0.81 -10.59
N ARG A 126 58.04 -1.78 -10.41
CA ARG A 126 59.36 -1.83 -11.04
C ARG A 126 59.87 -3.27 -11.19
N PRO A 127 60.77 -3.55 -12.15
CA PRO A 127 61.50 -4.81 -12.20
C PRO A 127 62.28 -5.07 -10.90
N LEU A 128 62.28 -6.33 -10.43
CA LEU A 128 63.01 -6.71 -9.23
C LEU A 128 64.49 -6.93 -9.52
N LYS A 129 65.36 -6.42 -8.64
CA LYS A 129 66.79 -6.72 -8.67
C LYS A 129 67.07 -8.13 -8.13
N PRO A 130 68.23 -8.74 -8.44
CA PRO A 130 68.61 -10.02 -7.86
C PRO A 130 68.57 -9.99 -6.32
N GLY A 131 67.82 -10.92 -5.72
CA GLY A 131 67.65 -11.03 -4.26
C GLY A 131 66.63 -10.09 -3.62
N GLU A 132 66.01 -9.19 -4.40
CA GLU A 132 64.91 -8.34 -3.93
C GLU A 132 63.62 -9.16 -3.78
N THR A 133 62.85 -8.91 -2.71
CA THR A 133 61.59 -9.62 -2.45
C THR A 133 60.45 -8.62 -2.33
N VAL A 134 59.30 -8.95 -2.92
CA VAL A 134 58.06 -8.17 -2.81
C VAL A 134 56.94 -9.06 -2.28
N VAL A 135 56.19 -8.54 -1.32
CA VAL A 135 55.04 -9.23 -0.74
C VAL A 135 53.80 -8.85 -1.54
N LEU A 136 53.30 -9.81 -2.32
CA LEU A 136 52.01 -9.70 -3.01
C LEU A 136 50.86 -10.02 -2.05
N ASP A 137 50.04 -9.02 -1.72
CA ASP A 137 48.82 -9.19 -0.92
C ASP A 137 47.60 -9.43 -1.82
N LEU A 138 47.21 -10.70 -1.97
CA LEU A 138 46.08 -11.10 -2.81
C LEU A 138 44.75 -10.50 -2.33
N THR A 139 44.62 -10.14 -1.06
CA THR A 139 43.39 -9.56 -0.52
C THR A 139 43.17 -8.17 -1.10
N ARG A 140 44.20 -7.32 -1.09
CA ARG A 140 44.13 -5.99 -1.72
C ARG A 140 44.07 -6.07 -3.24
N GLU A 141 44.87 -6.94 -3.85
CA GLU A 141 44.92 -7.07 -5.31
C GLU A 141 43.62 -7.63 -5.89
N SER A 142 42.95 -8.56 -5.18
CA SER A 142 41.64 -9.06 -5.61
C SER A 142 40.55 -7.98 -5.56
N LEU A 143 40.67 -6.99 -4.67
CA LEU A 143 39.76 -5.84 -4.59
C LEU A 143 40.12 -4.70 -5.55
N SER A 144 41.24 -4.81 -6.27
CA SER A 144 41.72 -3.75 -7.15
C SER A 144 40.74 -3.43 -8.28
N ARG A 145 41.01 -2.30 -8.96
CA ARG A 145 40.28 -1.87 -10.17
C ARG A 145 40.16 -2.96 -11.22
N LEU A 146 41.23 -3.75 -11.41
CA LEU A 146 41.29 -4.83 -12.40
C LEU A 146 40.79 -6.18 -11.85
N GLY A 147 40.52 -6.26 -10.55
CA GLY A 147 39.88 -7.37 -9.88
C GLY A 147 38.38 -7.14 -9.67
N LEU A 148 37.94 -7.15 -8.41
CA LEU A 148 36.54 -7.22 -8.04
C LEU A 148 35.74 -5.96 -8.41
N ILE A 149 36.36 -4.79 -8.39
CA ILE A 149 35.71 -3.54 -8.83
C ILE A 149 35.25 -3.66 -10.29
N SER A 150 36.06 -4.26 -11.17
CA SER A 150 35.66 -4.48 -12.56
C SER A 150 34.47 -5.43 -12.69
N VAL A 151 34.39 -6.46 -11.84
CA VAL A 151 33.28 -7.42 -11.81
C VAL A 151 32.00 -6.74 -11.39
N VAL A 152 32.03 -5.97 -10.29
CA VAL A 152 30.85 -5.24 -9.79
C VAL A 152 30.44 -4.13 -10.76
N ARG A 153 31.38 -3.44 -11.42
CA ARG A 153 31.05 -2.50 -12.50
C ARG A 153 30.34 -3.21 -13.66
N GLY A 154 30.78 -4.41 -14.02
CA GLY A 154 30.07 -5.25 -14.99
C GLY A 154 28.64 -5.60 -14.55
N ASP A 155 28.42 -5.81 -13.26
CA ASP A 155 27.08 -6.00 -12.69
C ASP A 155 26.22 -4.72 -12.82
N LEU A 156 26.79 -3.55 -12.55
CA LEU A 156 26.11 -2.25 -12.72
C LEU A 156 25.73 -2.00 -14.18
N GLU A 157 26.62 -2.26 -15.13
CA GLU A 157 26.36 -2.13 -16.57
C GLU A 157 25.32 -3.15 -17.07
N PHE A 158 25.27 -4.35 -16.49
CA PHE A 158 24.18 -5.28 -16.75
C PHE A 158 22.85 -4.70 -16.26
N THR A 159 22.79 -4.22 -15.02
CA THR A 159 21.56 -3.68 -14.44
C THR A 159 21.10 -2.43 -15.18
N ARG A 160 22.01 -1.56 -15.62
CA ARG A 160 21.73 -0.40 -16.47
C ARG A 160 21.02 -0.82 -17.76
N ARG A 161 21.56 -1.82 -18.46
CA ARG A 161 20.94 -2.36 -19.69
C ARG A 161 19.55 -2.95 -19.42
N GLU A 162 19.36 -3.66 -18.31
CA GLU A 162 18.04 -4.20 -17.95
C GLU A 162 17.02 -3.09 -17.64
N ILE A 163 17.44 -2.00 -17.01
CA ILE A 163 16.59 -0.80 -16.81
C ILE A 163 16.21 -0.22 -18.17
N GLU A 164 17.18 0.02 -19.06
CA GLU A 164 16.93 0.60 -20.39
C GLU A 164 15.96 -0.27 -21.21
N ILE A 165 16.14 -1.59 -21.21
CA ILE A 165 15.23 -2.54 -21.89
C ILE A 165 13.81 -2.46 -21.31
N ALA A 166 13.70 -2.38 -19.98
CA ALA A 166 12.42 -2.28 -19.30
C ALA A 166 11.71 -0.92 -19.56
N GLU A 167 12.46 0.18 -19.61
CA GLU A 167 11.94 1.51 -19.97
C GLU A 167 11.45 1.56 -21.42
N LEU A 168 12.17 0.94 -22.37
CA LEU A 168 11.74 0.81 -23.77
C LEU A 168 10.40 0.06 -23.88
N LEU A 169 10.21 -0.97 -23.04
CA LEU A 169 8.94 -1.70 -22.94
C LEU A 169 7.82 -0.87 -22.31
N GLY A 170 8.12 0.25 -21.65
CA GLY A 170 7.14 1.20 -21.09
C GLY A 170 7.00 1.18 -19.58
N LEU A 171 7.93 0.56 -18.87
CA LEU A 171 7.99 0.63 -17.42
C LEU A 171 8.63 1.97 -17.00
N TYR A 172 8.06 2.61 -15.98
CA TYR A 172 8.63 3.81 -15.38
C TYR A 172 9.55 3.41 -14.22
N LEU A 173 10.87 3.59 -14.37
CA LEU A 173 11.91 3.07 -13.46
C LEU A 173 12.80 4.17 -12.84
N ALA A 174 12.23 5.33 -12.54
CA ALA A 174 13.01 6.47 -12.01
C ALA A 174 13.68 6.17 -10.66
N GLU A 175 13.02 5.41 -9.79
CA GLU A 175 13.57 5.05 -8.49
C GLU A 175 14.72 4.03 -8.63
N GLU A 176 14.54 2.99 -9.45
CA GLU A 176 15.58 2.01 -9.76
C GLU A 176 16.81 2.68 -10.40
N ARG A 177 16.60 3.69 -11.25
CA ARG A 177 17.69 4.50 -11.83
C ARG A 177 18.40 5.34 -10.76
N SER A 178 17.68 5.85 -9.76
CA SER A 178 18.29 6.54 -8.60
C SER A 178 19.11 5.56 -7.75
N MET A 179 18.59 4.36 -7.49
CA MET A 179 19.30 3.30 -6.77
C MET A 179 20.56 2.84 -7.51
N LEU A 180 20.50 2.73 -8.84
CA LEU A 180 21.67 2.43 -9.65
C LEU A 180 22.76 3.51 -9.51
N ARG A 181 22.39 4.79 -9.53
CA ARG A 181 23.33 5.89 -9.27
C ARG A 181 23.94 5.81 -7.88
N GLN A 182 23.17 5.42 -6.86
CA GLN A 182 23.72 5.18 -5.52
C GLN A 182 24.73 4.03 -5.51
N ALA A 183 24.43 2.93 -6.19
CA ALA A 183 25.36 1.80 -6.32
C ALA A 183 26.64 2.18 -7.09
N GLU A 184 26.53 3.02 -8.13
CA GLU A 184 27.67 3.58 -8.86
C GLU A 184 28.55 4.44 -7.93
N MET A 185 27.97 5.35 -7.15
CA MET A 185 28.69 6.17 -6.16
C MET A 185 29.43 5.31 -5.11
N LEU A 186 28.84 4.19 -4.68
CA LEU A 186 29.51 3.26 -3.75
C LEU A 186 30.75 2.62 -4.37
N VAL A 187 30.68 2.22 -5.65
CA VAL A 187 31.83 1.66 -6.38
C VAL A 187 32.91 2.72 -6.63
N GLU A 188 32.51 3.95 -6.98
CA GLU A 188 33.45 5.07 -7.12
C GLU A 188 34.16 5.39 -5.80
N THR A 189 33.41 5.45 -4.70
CA THR A 189 33.97 5.66 -3.36
C THR A 189 34.99 4.57 -2.98
N ALA A 190 34.69 3.31 -3.34
CA ALA A 190 35.58 2.18 -3.11
C ALA A 190 36.86 2.27 -3.97
N GLU A 191 36.76 2.72 -5.23
CA GLU A 191 37.91 2.90 -6.12
C GLU A 191 38.82 4.05 -5.65
N GLU A 192 38.25 5.19 -5.28
CA GLU A 192 39.00 6.38 -4.83
C GLU A 192 39.74 6.16 -3.51
N ASN A 193 39.17 5.33 -2.61
CA ASN A 193 39.71 5.10 -1.27
C ASN A 193 40.43 3.75 -1.12
N LEU A 194 40.76 3.07 -2.22
CA LEU A 194 41.42 1.75 -2.21
C LEU A 194 42.70 1.70 -1.36
N ALA A 195 43.48 2.80 -1.34
CA ALA A 195 44.71 2.89 -0.57
C ALA A 195 44.51 3.27 0.91
N LYS A 196 43.38 3.90 1.25
CA LYS A 196 43.12 4.50 2.57
C LYS A 196 42.26 3.62 3.47
N MET A 197 41.28 2.93 2.88
CA MET A 197 40.32 2.08 3.59
C MET A 197 40.89 0.68 3.83
N SER A 198 40.36 -0.01 4.83
CA SER A 198 40.64 -1.42 5.04
C SER A 198 40.00 -2.26 3.91
N PRO A 199 40.57 -3.44 3.59
CA PRO A 199 39.97 -4.36 2.63
C PRO A 199 38.52 -4.76 2.95
N GLN A 200 38.16 -4.75 4.24
CA GLN A 200 36.82 -5.08 4.70
C GLN A 200 35.79 -3.98 4.41
N GLU A 201 36.16 -2.71 4.61
CA GLU A 201 35.30 -1.57 4.27
C GLU A 201 35.08 -1.47 2.75
N ILE A 202 36.13 -1.69 1.95
CA ILE A 202 36.03 -1.72 0.48
C ILE A 202 35.10 -2.85 0.04
N ARG A 203 35.28 -4.04 0.61
CA ARG A 203 34.39 -5.19 0.35
C ARG A 203 32.94 -4.85 0.70
N GLU A 204 32.68 -4.16 1.80
CA GLU A 204 31.33 -3.78 2.20
C GLU A 204 30.65 -2.85 1.18
N LEU A 205 31.35 -1.81 0.72
CA LEU A 205 30.82 -0.92 -0.33
C LEU A 205 30.47 -1.70 -1.61
N LEU A 206 31.33 -2.65 -2.00
CA LEU A 206 31.12 -3.49 -3.17
C LEU A 206 29.98 -4.52 -2.98
N GLU A 207 29.85 -5.11 -1.79
CA GLU A 207 28.71 -5.99 -1.45
C GLU A 207 27.39 -5.22 -1.48
N LYS A 208 27.34 -4.00 -0.91
CA LYS A 208 26.17 -3.12 -1.00
C LYS A 208 25.80 -2.79 -2.44
N ALA A 209 26.78 -2.35 -3.25
CA ALA A 209 26.55 -2.02 -4.66
C ALA A 209 26.04 -3.23 -5.45
N TYR A 210 26.64 -4.41 -5.22
CA TYR A 210 26.19 -5.66 -5.82
C TYR A 210 24.76 -6.03 -5.42
N THR A 211 24.42 -5.98 -4.14
CA THR A 211 23.08 -6.32 -3.63
C THR A 211 22.01 -5.36 -4.15
N MET A 212 22.32 -4.06 -4.24
CA MET A 212 21.44 -3.08 -4.88
C MET A 212 21.23 -3.42 -6.36
N ALA A 213 22.33 -3.63 -7.11
CA ALA A 213 22.31 -3.81 -8.56
C ALA A 213 21.70 -5.13 -9.01
N ARG A 214 22.13 -6.26 -8.44
CA ARG A 214 21.78 -7.62 -8.91
C ARG A 214 20.60 -8.22 -8.18
N THR A 215 20.40 -7.90 -6.90
CA THR A 215 19.31 -8.48 -6.10
C THR A 215 18.11 -7.56 -6.08
N THR A 216 18.27 -6.31 -5.66
CA THR A 216 17.13 -5.42 -5.40
C THR A 216 16.50 -4.90 -6.68
N ILE A 217 17.28 -4.23 -7.54
CA ILE A 217 16.77 -3.61 -8.77
C ILE A 217 16.21 -4.67 -9.74
N ILE A 218 16.96 -5.74 -10.00
CA ILE A 218 16.52 -6.79 -10.94
C ILE A 218 15.21 -7.44 -10.46
N LYS A 219 15.06 -7.74 -9.17
CA LYS A 219 13.82 -8.31 -8.65
C LYS A 219 12.65 -7.35 -8.73
N ARG A 220 12.86 -6.05 -8.48
CA ARG A 220 11.84 -5.02 -8.70
C ARG A 220 11.39 -5.01 -10.17
N ILE A 221 12.34 -5.04 -11.12
CA ILE A 221 12.05 -5.08 -12.56
C ILE A 221 11.27 -6.35 -12.93
N ILE A 222 11.72 -7.53 -12.47
CA ILE A 222 11.04 -8.81 -12.73
C ILE A 222 9.61 -8.76 -12.17
N PHE A 223 9.45 -8.29 -10.93
CA PHE A 223 8.15 -8.19 -10.29
C PHE A 223 7.20 -7.25 -11.04
N MET A 224 7.68 -6.07 -11.48
CA MET A 224 6.88 -5.15 -12.30
C MET A 224 6.52 -5.75 -13.66
N LYS A 225 7.43 -6.47 -14.32
CA LYS A 225 7.15 -7.20 -15.56
C LYS A 225 6.05 -8.25 -15.34
N THR A 226 6.11 -9.02 -14.24
CA THR A 226 5.11 -10.04 -13.88
C THR A 226 3.74 -9.40 -13.63
N ILE A 227 3.66 -8.38 -12.77
CA ILE A 227 2.41 -7.66 -12.50
C ILE A 227 1.82 -7.09 -13.79
N ALA A 228 2.66 -6.47 -14.63
CA ALA A 228 2.19 -5.89 -15.88
C ALA A 228 1.57 -6.97 -16.79
N MET A 229 2.21 -8.14 -16.91
CA MET A 229 1.70 -9.29 -17.67
C MET A 229 0.40 -9.85 -17.10
N GLU A 230 0.30 -10.00 -15.78
CA GLU A 230 -0.95 -10.40 -15.13
C GLU A 230 -2.06 -9.40 -15.45
N GLY A 231 -1.77 -8.10 -15.35
CA GLY A 231 -2.76 -7.09 -15.65
C GLY A 231 -3.17 -7.03 -17.12
N ALA A 232 -2.27 -7.37 -18.05
CA ALA A 232 -2.59 -7.51 -19.47
C ALA A 232 -3.63 -8.60 -19.75
N SER A 233 -3.72 -9.61 -18.90
CA SER A 233 -4.73 -10.67 -19.01
C SER A 233 -6.12 -10.16 -18.66
N PHE A 234 -6.25 -9.26 -17.67
CA PHE A 234 -7.54 -8.79 -17.15
C PHE A 234 -8.03 -7.48 -17.77
N LEU A 235 -7.12 -6.61 -18.22
CA LEU A 235 -7.48 -5.29 -18.76
C LEU A 235 -8.43 -5.33 -19.98
N PRO A 236 -8.33 -6.28 -20.92
CA PRO A 236 -9.28 -6.34 -22.05
C PRO A 236 -10.75 -6.44 -21.60
N TYR A 237 -11.03 -7.16 -20.50
CA TYR A 237 -12.37 -7.25 -19.90
C TYR A 237 -12.83 -5.93 -19.30
N PHE A 238 -11.90 -5.20 -18.70
CA PHE A 238 -12.15 -3.84 -18.21
C PHE A 238 -12.46 -2.89 -19.38
N LEU A 239 -11.65 -2.91 -20.44
CA LEU A 239 -11.83 -2.08 -21.64
C LEU A 239 -13.13 -2.38 -22.40
N SER A 240 -13.58 -3.65 -22.41
CA SER A 240 -14.85 -4.01 -23.04
C SER A 240 -16.07 -3.41 -22.33
N LEU A 241 -16.02 -3.23 -21.00
CA LEU A 241 -17.07 -2.52 -20.25
C LEU A 241 -17.16 -1.04 -20.64
N PHE A 242 -16.02 -0.36 -20.83
CA PHE A 242 -16.03 1.04 -21.30
C PHE A 242 -16.45 1.17 -22.75
N ALA A 243 -15.98 0.28 -23.62
CA ALA A 243 -16.44 0.22 -25.00
C ALA A 243 -17.96 0.05 -25.06
N THR A 244 -18.52 -0.76 -24.16
CA THR A 244 -19.97 -0.92 -24.02
C THR A 244 -20.63 0.38 -23.58
N ALA A 245 -20.10 1.03 -22.54
CA ALA A 245 -20.62 2.30 -22.05
C ALA A 245 -20.65 3.36 -23.17
N ILE A 246 -19.61 3.44 -24.00
CA ILE A 246 -19.55 4.34 -25.17
C ILE A 246 -20.59 3.97 -26.22
N GLY A 247 -20.66 2.70 -26.63
CA GLY A 247 -21.60 2.27 -27.65
C GLY A 247 -23.05 2.52 -27.24
N TYR A 248 -23.37 2.23 -25.98
CA TYR A 248 -24.65 2.55 -25.39
C TYR A 248 -24.83 4.07 -25.25
N TYR A 249 -23.80 4.84 -24.90
CA TYR A 249 -23.92 6.28 -24.73
C TYR A 249 -24.18 7.04 -26.02
N PHE A 250 -23.69 6.62 -27.20
CA PHE A 250 -23.83 7.36 -28.46
C PHE A 250 -24.96 6.88 -29.38
N HIS A 251 -25.40 5.62 -29.32
CA HIS A 251 -26.44 5.10 -30.22
C HIS A 251 -27.63 4.44 -29.51
N GLU A 252 -28.83 4.54 -30.09
CA GLU A 252 -30.04 3.86 -29.59
C GLU A 252 -30.33 2.57 -30.37
N GLU A 253 -30.15 2.61 -31.70
CA GLU A 253 -30.28 1.45 -32.59
C GLU A 253 -29.31 0.33 -32.19
N PRO A 254 -29.78 -0.93 -32.03
CA PRO A 254 -28.94 -2.06 -31.65
C PRO A 254 -27.72 -2.26 -32.56
N ARG A 255 -27.89 -2.10 -33.88
CA ARG A 255 -26.80 -2.25 -34.86
C ARG A 255 -25.70 -1.19 -34.67
N LYS A 256 -26.07 0.07 -34.49
CA LYS A 256 -25.11 1.16 -34.27
C LYS A 256 -24.43 1.06 -32.91
N LYS A 257 -25.13 0.60 -31.86
CA LYS A 257 -24.53 0.29 -30.55
C LYS A 257 -23.44 -0.77 -30.67
N PHE A 258 -23.74 -1.86 -31.39
CA PHE A 258 -22.78 -2.93 -31.61
C PHE A 258 -21.57 -2.44 -32.41
N LEU A 259 -21.78 -1.73 -33.52
CA LEU A 259 -20.67 -1.21 -34.34
C LEU A 259 -19.75 -0.26 -33.57
N THR A 260 -20.33 0.65 -32.79
CA THR A 260 -19.54 1.58 -31.96
C THR A 260 -18.87 0.92 -30.77
N PHE A 261 -19.50 -0.07 -30.16
CA PHE A 261 -18.85 -0.94 -29.19
C PHE A 261 -17.61 -1.61 -29.80
N THR A 262 -17.74 -2.25 -30.96
CA THR A 262 -16.62 -2.93 -31.63
C THR A 262 -15.51 -1.95 -31.98
N ALA A 263 -15.85 -0.78 -32.54
CA ALA A 263 -14.88 0.26 -32.86
C ALA A 263 -14.15 0.79 -31.61
N ALA A 264 -14.89 1.08 -30.53
CA ALA A 264 -14.32 1.54 -29.26
C ALA A 264 -13.45 0.47 -28.59
N PHE A 265 -13.86 -0.79 -28.64
CA PHE A 265 -13.10 -1.91 -28.09
C PHE A 265 -11.74 -2.05 -28.80
N ILE A 266 -11.72 -1.99 -30.13
CA ILE A 266 -10.48 -2.03 -30.92
C ILE A 266 -9.62 -0.81 -30.59
N LEU A 267 -10.19 0.39 -30.59
CA LEU A 267 -9.47 1.63 -30.30
C LEU A 267 -8.84 1.60 -28.91
N PHE A 268 -9.58 1.19 -27.89
CA PHE A 268 -9.07 1.14 -26.51
C PHE A 268 -7.98 0.11 -26.32
N ASN A 269 -8.13 -1.10 -26.86
CA ASN A 269 -7.05 -2.09 -26.78
C ASN A 269 -5.81 -1.61 -27.56
N LEU A 270 -5.98 -0.95 -28.71
CA LEU A 270 -4.86 -0.35 -29.44
C LEU A 270 -4.16 0.75 -28.62
N LEU A 271 -4.91 1.65 -28.00
CA LEU A 271 -4.33 2.67 -27.10
C LEU A 271 -3.57 2.02 -25.93
N PHE A 272 -4.09 0.93 -25.36
CA PHE A 272 -3.41 0.19 -24.30
C PHE A 272 -2.18 -0.58 -24.77
N THR A 273 -2.14 -1.08 -26.01
CA THR A 273 -0.90 -1.65 -26.57
C THR A 273 0.22 -0.62 -26.66
N LEU A 274 -0.10 0.67 -26.82
CA LEU A 274 0.88 1.75 -26.91
C LEU A 274 1.30 2.31 -25.55
N THR A 275 0.40 2.26 -24.56
CA THR A 275 0.58 2.95 -23.27
C THR A 275 0.90 2.00 -22.12
N TYR A 276 0.34 0.78 -22.11
CA TYR A 276 0.50 -0.16 -21.02
C TYR A 276 1.53 -1.27 -21.37
N PRO A 277 2.65 -1.37 -20.63
CA PRO A 277 3.77 -2.23 -20.99
C PRO A 277 3.42 -3.72 -21.00
N GLY A 278 2.45 -4.13 -20.18
CA GLY A 278 2.06 -5.53 -20.04
C GLY A 278 1.50 -6.15 -21.33
N PHE A 279 0.87 -5.36 -22.21
CA PHE A 279 0.33 -5.87 -23.47
C PHE A 279 1.46 -6.30 -24.41
N MET A 280 2.53 -5.49 -24.50
CA MET A 280 3.70 -5.83 -25.31
C MET A 280 4.49 -7.01 -24.70
N LEU A 281 4.65 -7.03 -23.37
CA LEU A 281 5.28 -8.15 -22.66
C LEU A 281 4.54 -9.46 -22.90
N MET A 282 3.21 -9.45 -22.76
CA MET A 282 2.36 -10.62 -22.98
C MET A 282 2.38 -11.03 -24.45
N TYR A 283 2.35 -10.08 -25.39
CA TYR A 283 2.48 -10.37 -26.82
C TYR A 283 3.85 -10.96 -27.19
N ASN A 284 4.95 -10.59 -26.53
CA ASN A 284 6.25 -11.16 -26.84
C ASN A 284 6.43 -12.55 -26.20
N ASN A 285 5.98 -12.73 -24.96
CA ASN A 285 6.22 -13.95 -24.19
C ASN A 285 5.13 -15.03 -24.40
N ARG A 286 3.86 -14.64 -24.51
CA ARG A 286 2.66 -15.52 -24.52
C ARG A 286 1.56 -14.99 -25.46
N ARG A 287 1.85 -14.99 -26.77
CA ARG A 287 0.90 -14.55 -27.84
C ARG A 287 -0.45 -15.27 -27.76
N ASP A 288 -0.41 -16.57 -27.47
CA ASP A 288 -1.57 -17.44 -27.28
C ASP A 288 -2.54 -16.86 -26.24
N LEU A 289 -2.03 -16.55 -25.04
CA LEU A 289 -2.84 -16.02 -23.96
C LEU A 289 -3.33 -14.61 -24.26
N PHE A 290 -2.51 -13.78 -24.93
CA PHE A 290 -2.89 -12.41 -25.27
C PHE A 290 -4.13 -12.38 -26.18
N PHE A 291 -4.09 -13.09 -27.31
CA PHE A 291 -5.23 -13.15 -28.23
C PHE A 291 -6.43 -13.88 -27.64
N THR A 292 -6.22 -14.91 -26.81
CA THR A 292 -7.29 -15.62 -26.13
C THR A 292 -8.06 -14.70 -25.18
N ASN A 293 -7.38 -13.91 -24.35
CA ASN A 293 -8.04 -12.96 -23.43
C ASN A 293 -8.74 -11.82 -24.18
N LEU A 294 -8.13 -11.32 -25.26
CA LEU A 294 -8.76 -10.30 -26.10
C LEU A 294 -10.03 -10.81 -26.80
N ALA A 295 -10.00 -12.05 -27.32
CA ALA A 295 -11.17 -12.69 -27.92
C ALA A 295 -12.25 -13.01 -26.87
N LEU A 296 -11.87 -13.57 -25.72
CA LEU A 296 -12.80 -13.97 -24.66
C LEU A 296 -13.50 -12.75 -24.06
N SER A 297 -12.78 -11.68 -23.77
CA SER A 297 -13.36 -10.41 -23.27
C SER A 297 -14.35 -9.79 -24.26
N TYR A 298 -14.09 -9.88 -25.56
CA TYR A 298 -15.02 -9.43 -26.61
C TYR A 298 -16.26 -10.33 -26.68
N LEU A 299 -16.07 -11.65 -26.79
CA LEU A 299 -17.15 -12.63 -26.96
C LEU A 299 -18.10 -12.67 -25.76
N ILE A 300 -17.58 -12.59 -24.53
CA ILE A 300 -18.40 -12.53 -23.31
C ILE A 300 -19.33 -11.32 -23.33
N VAL A 301 -18.81 -10.14 -23.69
CA VAL A 301 -19.63 -8.92 -23.75
C VAL A 301 -20.63 -8.98 -24.89
N VAL A 302 -20.23 -9.44 -26.08
CA VAL A 302 -21.16 -9.64 -27.20
C VAL A 302 -22.28 -10.61 -26.81
N PHE A 303 -21.95 -11.70 -26.13
CA PHE A 303 -22.91 -12.68 -25.66
C PHE A 303 -23.86 -12.08 -24.60
N LEU A 304 -23.33 -11.51 -23.52
CA LEU A 304 -24.12 -11.04 -22.38
C LEU A 304 -24.95 -9.79 -22.68
N ILE A 305 -24.40 -8.85 -23.45
CA ILE A 305 -24.99 -7.51 -23.61
C ILE A 305 -25.79 -7.38 -24.91
N PHE A 306 -25.38 -8.07 -25.98
CA PHE A 306 -26.03 -7.95 -27.29
C PHE A 306 -26.86 -9.18 -27.66
N TYR A 307 -26.36 -10.40 -27.44
CA TYR A 307 -27.04 -11.63 -27.86
C TYR A 307 -28.09 -12.11 -26.84
N LEU A 308 -27.75 -12.17 -25.55
CA LEU A 308 -28.61 -12.69 -24.50
C LEU A 308 -29.94 -11.90 -24.38
N PRO A 309 -29.95 -10.55 -24.37
CA PRO A 309 -31.20 -9.79 -24.33
C PRO A 309 -32.00 -9.89 -25.62
N TYR A 310 -31.34 -10.14 -26.76
CA TYR A 310 -32.03 -10.36 -28.03
C TYR A 310 -32.78 -11.70 -28.05
N LYS A 311 -32.23 -12.75 -27.41
CA LYS A 311 -32.82 -14.09 -27.38
C LYS A 311 -33.86 -14.26 -26.28
N ILE A 312 -33.64 -13.65 -25.12
CA ILE A 312 -34.59 -13.67 -24.01
C ILE A 312 -35.63 -12.56 -24.26
N LYS A 313 -36.72 -12.89 -24.98
CA LYS A 313 -37.89 -11.99 -25.08
C LYS A 313 -38.47 -11.78 -23.68
N GLU A 314 -38.48 -10.55 -23.20
CA GLU A 314 -39.22 -10.19 -21.98
C GLU A 314 -40.72 -10.43 -22.22
N ALA A 315 -41.37 -11.18 -21.33
CA ALA A 315 -42.82 -11.34 -21.38
C ALA A 315 -43.48 -10.01 -20.98
N GLU A 316 -44.10 -9.33 -21.93
CA GLU A 316 -44.94 -8.15 -21.69
C GLU A 316 -46.21 -8.57 -20.94
N LEU A 317 -46.14 -8.66 -19.60
CA LEU A 317 -47.32 -8.86 -18.77
C LEU A 317 -47.98 -7.49 -18.47
N PRO A 318 -49.27 -7.27 -18.80
CA PRO A 318 -49.91 -5.95 -18.78
C PRO A 318 -50.06 -5.27 -17.41
N THR A 319 -49.85 -5.97 -16.29
CA THR A 319 -50.33 -5.48 -14.98
C THR A 319 -49.28 -5.43 -13.87
N LEU A 320 -48.10 -6.06 -14.03
CA LEU A 320 -47.00 -6.01 -13.06
C LEU A 320 -45.68 -5.90 -13.82
N MET A 321 -45.19 -4.67 -14.00
CA MET A 321 -43.85 -4.45 -14.54
C MET A 321 -42.82 -5.15 -13.64
N ARG A 322 -42.17 -6.19 -14.16
CA ARG A 322 -41.12 -6.96 -13.47
C ARG A 322 -39.96 -6.00 -13.15
N LYS A 323 -39.35 -6.11 -11.95
CA LYS A 323 -38.27 -5.19 -11.50
C LYS A 323 -37.12 -4.99 -12.51
N GLY A 324 -36.85 -5.98 -13.37
CA GLY A 324 -35.82 -5.91 -14.43
C GLY A 324 -36.15 -4.98 -15.60
N SER A 325 -37.40 -4.95 -16.07
CA SER A 325 -37.79 -4.09 -17.20
C SER A 325 -37.83 -2.61 -16.80
N LEU A 326 -38.20 -2.33 -15.54
CA LEU A 326 -38.08 -1.00 -14.94
C LEU A 326 -36.64 -0.48 -14.94
N LEU A 327 -35.65 -1.32 -14.62
CA LEU A 327 -34.24 -0.95 -14.66
C LEU A 327 -33.78 -0.61 -16.08
N ALA A 328 -34.11 -1.43 -17.08
CA ALA A 328 -33.73 -1.20 -18.46
C ALA A 328 -34.34 0.10 -19.03
N ILE A 329 -35.61 0.35 -18.76
CA ILE A 329 -36.31 1.59 -19.14
C ILE A 329 -35.68 2.79 -18.44
N THR A 330 -35.39 2.67 -17.14
CA THR A 330 -34.75 3.74 -16.36
C THR A 330 -33.37 4.11 -16.91
N PHE A 331 -32.52 3.12 -17.22
CA PHE A 331 -31.22 3.36 -17.86
C PHE A 331 -31.34 4.02 -19.23
N SER A 332 -32.32 3.60 -20.04
CA SER A 332 -32.59 4.19 -21.35
C SER A 332 -32.99 5.67 -21.25
N ILE A 333 -33.89 6.01 -20.32
CA ILE A 333 -34.34 7.39 -20.07
C ILE A 333 -33.18 8.24 -19.52
N ALA A 334 -32.43 7.73 -18.54
CA ALA A 334 -31.30 8.43 -17.92
C ALA A 334 -30.26 8.85 -18.96
N LYS A 335 -29.90 7.91 -19.83
CA LYS A 335 -29.00 8.15 -20.97
C LYS A 335 -29.54 9.21 -21.93
N ARG A 336 -30.80 9.11 -22.34
CA ARG A 336 -31.40 10.06 -23.29
C ARG A 336 -31.40 11.48 -22.71
N TYR A 337 -31.66 11.58 -21.41
CA TYR A 337 -31.63 12.83 -20.66
C TYR A 337 -30.23 13.44 -20.61
N SER A 338 -29.21 12.62 -20.35
CA SER A 338 -27.81 13.03 -20.36
C SER A 338 -27.43 13.73 -21.67
N ARG A 339 -27.84 13.20 -22.83
CA ARG A 339 -27.47 13.78 -24.13
C ARG A 339 -28.08 15.15 -24.43
N LEU A 340 -29.22 15.48 -23.81
CA LEU A 340 -29.92 16.74 -24.05
C LEU A 340 -29.18 17.94 -23.43
N LYS A 341 -28.34 17.71 -22.42
CA LYS A 341 -27.62 18.76 -21.67
C LYS A 341 -26.10 18.61 -21.79
N ARG A 342 -25.60 18.62 -23.03
CA ARG A 342 -24.20 18.31 -23.41
C ARG A 342 -23.13 19.00 -22.56
N THR A 343 -23.28 20.30 -22.29
CA THR A 343 -22.29 21.08 -21.52
C THR A 343 -22.14 20.56 -20.08
N ARG A 344 -23.27 20.28 -19.42
CA ARG A 344 -23.29 19.76 -18.05
C ARG A 344 -22.64 18.39 -17.96
N THR A 345 -22.97 17.51 -18.92
CA THR A 345 -22.43 16.16 -18.97
C THR A 345 -20.95 16.13 -19.25
N LEU A 346 -20.45 17.10 -20.03
CA LEU A 346 -19.04 17.25 -20.30
C LEU A 346 -18.28 17.66 -19.02
N ILE A 347 -18.83 18.62 -18.25
CA ILE A 347 -18.24 19.04 -16.97
C ILE A 347 -18.19 17.87 -15.97
N THR A 348 -19.29 17.11 -15.79
CA THR A 348 -19.28 15.95 -14.87
C THR A 348 -18.26 14.89 -15.26
N VAL A 349 -18.25 14.52 -16.54
CA VAL A 349 -17.35 13.47 -17.03
C VAL A 349 -15.92 13.97 -16.91
N PHE A 350 -15.63 15.24 -17.21
CA PHE A 350 -14.31 15.83 -17.04
C PHE A 350 -13.86 15.84 -15.57
N SER A 351 -14.71 16.27 -14.62
CA SER A 351 -14.36 16.28 -13.20
C SER A 351 -14.08 14.87 -12.65
N ILE A 352 -14.89 13.88 -13.03
CA ILE A 352 -14.65 12.47 -12.69
C ILE A 352 -13.37 11.95 -13.35
N THR A 353 -13.16 12.29 -14.63
CA THR A 353 -11.94 11.94 -15.38
C THR A 353 -10.71 12.48 -14.68
N ALA A 354 -10.72 13.75 -14.27
CA ALA A 354 -9.62 14.41 -13.58
C ALA A 354 -9.34 13.78 -12.21
N LEU A 355 -10.37 13.39 -11.46
CA LEU A 355 -10.22 12.67 -10.19
C LEU A 355 -9.53 11.33 -10.38
N ILE A 356 -9.97 10.56 -11.37
CA ILE A 356 -9.44 9.21 -11.61
C ILE A 356 -8.06 9.27 -12.22
N TRP A 357 -7.83 10.23 -13.12
CA TRP A 357 -6.49 10.54 -13.61
C TRP A 357 -5.55 10.92 -12.48
N ALA A 358 -5.94 11.87 -11.62
CA ALA A 358 -5.14 12.30 -10.48
C ALA A 358 -4.87 11.15 -9.51
N PHE A 359 -5.86 10.29 -9.21
CA PHE A 359 -5.63 9.13 -8.37
C PHE A 359 -4.72 8.09 -9.06
N THR A 360 -4.91 7.85 -10.36
CA THR A 360 -4.09 6.89 -11.11
C THR A 360 -2.63 7.33 -11.14
N VAL A 361 -2.37 8.62 -11.37
CA VAL A 361 -1.02 9.18 -11.43
C VAL A 361 -0.42 9.44 -10.05
N LEU A 362 -1.15 10.03 -9.09
CA LEU A 362 -0.57 10.54 -7.84
C LEU A 362 -0.67 9.58 -6.65
N ALA A 363 -1.66 8.68 -6.59
CA ALA A 363 -1.81 7.84 -5.41
C ALA A 363 -0.78 6.72 -5.43
N SER A 364 0.37 6.91 -4.78
CA SER A 364 1.47 5.95 -4.81
C SER A 364 1.36 4.94 -3.68
N ILE A 365 0.43 4.01 -3.85
CA ILE A 365 0.36 2.76 -3.10
C ILE A 365 0.75 1.67 -4.08
N SER A 366 1.90 1.04 -3.86
CA SER A 366 2.40 -0.04 -4.73
C SER A 366 3.09 -1.11 -3.91
N THR A 367 2.98 -2.35 -4.36
CA THR A 367 3.82 -3.43 -3.83
C THR A 367 5.23 -3.33 -4.41
N VAL A 368 6.24 -3.50 -3.57
CA VAL A 368 7.64 -3.32 -3.94
C VAL A 368 8.49 -4.39 -3.26
N TYR A 369 9.49 -4.89 -3.97
CA TYR A 369 10.52 -5.72 -3.38
C TYR A 369 11.58 -4.85 -2.69
N GLY A 370 11.79 -5.04 -1.39
CA GLY A 370 12.74 -4.26 -0.62
C GLY A 370 12.90 -4.79 0.80
N MET A 371 13.57 -4.01 1.66
CA MET A 371 13.69 -4.36 3.07
C MET A 371 12.34 -4.21 3.77
N VAL A 372 11.89 -5.30 4.40
CA VAL A 372 10.65 -5.43 5.16
C VAL A 372 10.99 -5.46 6.64
N GLU A 373 10.23 -4.69 7.41
CA GLU A 373 10.24 -4.74 8.87
C GLU A 373 8.89 -5.25 9.36
N GLU A 374 8.90 -6.39 10.02
CA GLU A 374 7.70 -7.05 10.53
C GLU A 374 7.79 -7.17 12.05
N GLY A 375 6.86 -6.53 12.76
CA GLY A 375 6.75 -6.69 14.21
C GLY A 375 6.24 -8.10 14.56
N PHE A 376 6.83 -8.72 15.57
CA PHE A 376 6.38 -10.02 16.06
C PHE A 376 6.33 -10.05 17.59
N THR A 377 5.61 -10.99 18.18
CA THR A 377 5.60 -11.18 19.64
C THR A 377 6.82 -12.01 20.05
N PRO A 378 7.71 -11.52 20.94
CA PRO A 378 8.87 -12.29 21.35
C PRO A 378 8.42 -13.51 22.18
N HIS A 379 9.04 -14.65 21.91
CA HIS A 379 8.73 -15.91 22.58
C HIS A 379 9.62 -16.17 23.81
N THR A 380 10.63 -15.31 24.01
CA THR A 380 11.61 -15.39 25.08
C THR A 380 11.66 -14.06 25.84
N ARG A 381 12.19 -14.08 27.07
CA ARG A 381 12.44 -12.87 27.87
C ARG A 381 13.81 -12.25 27.59
N THR A 382 14.64 -12.96 26.84
CA THR A 382 16.00 -12.60 26.51
C THR A 382 16.01 -11.57 25.38
N LYS A 383 17.00 -10.69 25.39
CA LYS A 383 17.16 -9.60 24.44
C LYS A 383 18.38 -9.86 23.58
N GLY A 384 18.36 -9.35 22.36
CA GLY A 384 19.49 -9.46 21.46
C GLY A 384 19.05 -9.42 20.01
N LEU A 385 20.04 -9.60 19.15
CA LEU A 385 19.89 -9.73 17.72
C LEU A 385 20.23 -11.16 17.31
N LEU A 386 19.34 -11.82 16.59
CA LEU A 386 19.58 -13.14 15.99
C LEU A 386 19.65 -13.01 14.48
N VAL A 387 20.73 -13.48 13.87
CA VAL A 387 20.92 -13.50 12.42
C VAL A 387 20.93 -14.93 11.91
N LYS A 388 20.15 -15.21 10.85
CA LYS A 388 20.06 -16.50 10.16
C LYS A 388 20.08 -16.31 8.65
N HIS A 389 20.63 -17.28 7.91
CA HIS A 389 20.51 -17.37 6.46
C HIS A 389 19.59 -18.54 6.11
N ILE A 390 18.40 -18.25 5.60
CA ILE A 390 17.30 -19.19 5.44
C ILE A 390 16.84 -19.20 3.99
N ASN A 391 16.75 -20.41 3.42
CA ASN A 391 15.98 -20.65 2.21
C ASN A 391 14.56 -21.06 2.61
N VAL A 392 13.64 -20.11 2.50
CA VAL A 392 12.25 -20.25 2.95
C VAL A 392 11.51 -21.35 2.19
N GLU A 393 11.76 -21.51 0.88
CA GLU A 393 11.07 -22.50 0.05
C GLU A 393 11.35 -23.95 0.48
N LEU A 394 12.58 -24.22 0.92
CA LEU A 394 13.01 -25.56 1.33
C LEU A 394 13.05 -25.74 2.86
N ASN A 395 12.68 -24.71 3.61
CA ASN A 395 12.88 -24.62 5.06
C ASN A 395 14.32 -25.00 5.48
N GLU A 396 15.30 -24.57 4.68
CA GLU A 396 16.70 -24.96 4.81
C GLU A 396 17.52 -23.80 5.38
N TYR A 397 18.25 -24.07 6.47
CA TYR A 397 19.28 -23.16 6.96
C TYR A 397 20.54 -23.31 6.14
N ARG A 398 21.05 -22.18 5.66
CA ARG A 398 22.29 -22.07 4.91
C ARG A 398 23.40 -21.56 5.84
N PRO A 399 24.65 -21.95 5.60
CA PRO A 399 25.75 -21.48 6.40
C PRO A 399 25.94 -19.97 6.24
N LEU A 400 26.24 -19.31 7.37
CA LEU A 400 26.79 -17.97 7.48
C LEU A 400 28.31 -18.05 7.32
N ASP A 401 28.87 -17.04 6.67
CA ASP A 401 30.29 -16.97 6.36
C ASP A 401 31.09 -16.40 7.54
N PHE A 402 32.19 -17.07 7.90
CA PHE A 402 32.98 -16.73 9.08
C PHE A 402 33.58 -15.32 9.02
N TYR A 403 34.06 -14.91 7.84
CA TYR A 403 34.74 -13.62 7.70
C TYR A 403 33.75 -12.48 7.44
N SER A 404 32.80 -12.72 6.54
CA SER A 404 31.92 -11.67 6.06
C SER A 404 30.66 -11.47 6.91
N ASP A 405 30.28 -12.46 7.73
CA ASP A 405 29.14 -12.34 8.64
C ASP A 405 29.64 -12.23 10.09
N TYR A 406 30.33 -13.26 10.60
CA TYR A 406 30.76 -13.31 12.00
C TYR A 406 31.80 -12.24 12.36
N LYS A 407 32.95 -12.19 11.67
CA LYS A 407 33.99 -11.19 11.99
C LYS A 407 33.49 -9.75 11.77
N ARG A 408 32.59 -9.53 10.81
CA ARG A 408 31.97 -8.22 10.56
C ARG A 408 31.10 -7.76 11.72
N LEU A 409 30.15 -8.60 12.14
CA LEU A 409 29.28 -8.28 13.27
C LEU A 409 30.10 -8.11 14.56
N ALA A 410 31.10 -8.95 14.77
CA ALA A 410 31.98 -8.85 15.94
C ALA A 410 32.84 -7.56 15.95
N ALA A 411 33.16 -7.00 14.79
CA ALA A 411 33.92 -5.75 14.66
C ALA A 411 33.03 -4.50 14.59
N THR A 412 31.70 -4.67 14.59
CA THR A 412 30.75 -3.54 14.47
C THR A 412 30.68 -2.77 15.78
N GLU A 413 30.78 -1.45 15.71
CA GLU A 413 30.65 -0.59 16.89
C GLU A 413 29.26 -0.75 17.54
N GLY A 414 29.23 -0.84 18.87
CA GLY A 414 27.99 -1.09 19.63
C GLY A 414 27.67 -2.57 19.82
N VAL A 415 28.45 -3.49 19.24
CA VAL A 415 28.36 -4.93 19.53
C VAL A 415 29.31 -5.30 20.68
N TYR A 416 28.78 -5.90 21.74
CA TYR A 416 29.56 -6.34 22.91
C TYR A 416 29.98 -7.81 22.81
N LEU A 417 29.12 -8.64 22.23
CA LEU A 417 29.32 -10.08 22.16
C LEU A 417 28.61 -10.67 20.93
N VAL A 418 29.27 -11.64 20.29
CA VAL A 418 28.68 -12.49 19.25
C VAL A 418 28.85 -13.96 19.66
N ALA A 419 27.75 -14.67 19.86
CA ALA A 419 27.70 -16.10 20.12
C ALA A 419 27.31 -16.86 18.83
N PRO A 420 28.27 -17.55 18.19
CA PRO A 420 27.99 -18.33 16.99
C PRO A 420 27.46 -19.72 17.34
N ARG A 421 26.53 -20.22 16.52
CA ARG A 421 26.04 -21.59 16.59
C ARG A 421 26.52 -22.38 15.39
N VAL A 422 27.32 -23.41 15.66
CA VAL A 422 28.02 -24.20 14.64
C VAL A 422 27.46 -25.62 14.64
N TYR A 423 27.22 -26.23 13.49
CA TYR A 423 26.92 -27.66 13.43
C TYR A 423 27.34 -28.28 12.10
N ASN A 424 27.28 -29.61 12.02
CA ASN A 424 27.68 -30.37 10.84
C ASN A 424 26.75 -30.09 9.65
N ASN A 425 27.33 -29.92 8.46
CA ASN A 425 26.55 -29.70 7.25
C ASN A 425 25.56 -30.86 7.01
N PRO A 426 24.23 -30.62 7.01
CA PRO A 426 23.23 -31.69 6.89
C PRO A 426 23.26 -32.43 5.54
N LYS A 427 23.91 -31.86 4.53
CA LYS A 427 24.13 -32.48 3.22
C LYS A 427 25.37 -33.37 3.16
N SER A 428 26.26 -33.26 4.14
CA SER A 428 27.51 -34.00 4.17
C SER A 428 27.31 -35.36 4.85
N PRO A 429 27.80 -36.47 4.28
CA PRO A 429 27.63 -37.81 4.84
C PRO A 429 28.59 -38.10 6.02
N ILE A 430 28.73 -37.15 6.95
CA ILE A 430 29.63 -37.28 8.11
C ILE A 430 29.00 -38.24 9.10
N VAL A 431 29.75 -39.27 9.47
CA VAL A 431 29.35 -40.18 10.55
C VAL A 431 30.07 -39.77 11.82
N ILE A 432 29.29 -39.53 12.88
CA ILE A 432 29.78 -39.05 14.17
C ILE A 432 29.57 -40.15 15.20
N ARG A 433 30.63 -40.59 15.89
CA ARG A 433 30.55 -41.67 16.88
C ARG A 433 31.17 -41.27 18.20
N LEU A 434 30.47 -41.58 19.29
CA LEU A 434 30.95 -41.49 20.66
C LEU A 434 31.49 -42.86 21.10
N ILE A 435 32.71 -42.87 21.62
CA ILE A 435 33.42 -44.07 22.09
C ILE A 435 33.82 -43.86 23.55
N TYR A 436 33.35 -44.73 24.43
CA TYR A 436 33.60 -44.66 25.86
C TYR A 436 34.05 -46.03 26.40
N GLY A 437 35.34 -46.15 26.75
CA GLY A 437 35.95 -47.42 27.14
C GLY A 437 35.73 -48.52 26.09
N ASP A 438 35.39 -49.73 26.54
CA ASP A 438 35.11 -50.89 25.68
C ASP A 438 33.63 -51.01 25.25
N LYS A 439 32.80 -49.98 25.46
CA LYS A 439 31.37 -50.01 25.10
C LYS A 439 31.17 -49.85 23.59
N SER A 440 30.06 -50.37 23.09
CA SER A 440 29.66 -50.19 21.69
C SER A 440 29.55 -48.70 21.34
N PRO A 441 30.18 -48.23 20.24
CA PRO A 441 30.09 -46.84 19.83
C PRO A 441 28.65 -46.40 19.60
N VAL A 442 28.30 -45.20 20.05
CA VAL A 442 26.99 -44.59 19.83
C VAL A 442 27.11 -43.59 18.68
N GLU A 443 26.29 -43.76 17.64
CA GLU A 443 26.25 -42.82 16.51
C GLU A 443 25.35 -41.63 16.85
N LEU A 444 25.83 -40.42 16.55
CA LEU A 444 25.06 -39.17 16.64
C LEU A 444 24.67 -38.71 15.24
N LYS A 445 23.49 -38.07 15.14
CA LYS A 445 23.04 -37.45 13.88
C LYS A 445 23.53 -36.02 13.73
N ALA A 446 23.73 -35.31 14.84
CA ALA A 446 24.27 -33.96 14.81
C ALA A 446 25.12 -33.67 16.05
N VAL A 447 26.02 -32.69 15.90
CA VAL A 447 26.74 -32.07 17.02
C VAL A 447 26.57 -30.57 16.93
N LEU A 448 26.08 -29.97 18.01
CA LEU A 448 25.84 -28.53 18.12
C LEU A 448 26.97 -27.86 18.91
N GLY A 449 27.70 -26.98 18.25
CA GLY A 449 28.73 -26.14 18.83
C GLY A 449 28.12 -24.84 19.35
N LEU A 450 28.25 -24.60 20.65
CA LEU A 450 27.77 -23.39 21.33
C LEU A 450 28.89 -22.71 22.11
N SER A 451 28.68 -21.43 22.41
CA SER A 451 29.52 -20.64 23.31
C SER A 451 29.01 -20.77 24.76
N SER A 452 29.90 -20.57 25.74
CA SER A 452 29.51 -20.39 27.14
C SER A 452 28.55 -19.21 27.32
N GLU A 453 28.62 -18.21 26.44
CA GLU A 453 27.78 -17.02 26.47
C GLU A 453 26.38 -17.20 25.87
N GLU A 454 26.09 -18.36 25.27
CA GLU A 454 24.77 -18.67 24.68
C GLU A 454 23.62 -18.56 25.70
N ASP A 455 23.92 -18.82 26.98
CA ASP A 455 22.96 -18.77 28.07
C ASP A 455 22.26 -17.40 28.20
N LYS A 456 22.95 -16.31 27.87
CA LYS A 456 22.38 -14.95 27.89
C LYS A 456 21.22 -14.77 26.90
N PHE A 457 21.18 -15.56 25.83
CA PHE A 457 20.20 -15.43 24.76
C PHE A 457 19.07 -16.44 24.85
N THR A 458 19.30 -17.62 25.43
CA THR A 458 18.32 -18.72 25.39
C THR A 458 18.01 -19.32 26.76
N ASP A 459 18.68 -18.90 27.84
CA ASP A 459 18.61 -19.56 29.15
C ASP A 459 18.91 -21.08 29.08
N ILE A 460 19.78 -21.49 28.15
CA ILE A 460 20.04 -22.90 27.84
C ILE A 460 20.65 -23.68 29.00
N SER A 461 21.23 -23.00 29.99
CA SER A 461 21.71 -23.63 31.24
C SER A 461 20.60 -24.40 31.97
N ARG A 462 19.32 -24.02 31.82
CA ARG A 462 18.18 -24.70 32.45
C ARG A 462 17.98 -26.14 31.95
N VAL A 463 18.52 -26.46 30.77
CA VAL A 463 18.42 -27.79 30.17
C VAL A 463 19.37 -28.79 30.86
N LEU A 464 20.37 -28.31 31.60
CA LEU A 464 21.32 -29.18 32.29
C LEU A 464 20.70 -29.85 33.53
N LYS A 465 20.72 -31.19 33.54
CA LYS A 465 20.44 -32.01 34.74
C LYS A 465 21.64 -32.06 35.68
N LYS A 466 22.85 -32.13 35.11
CA LYS A 466 24.12 -32.22 35.86
C LYS A 466 25.22 -31.43 35.14
N GLY A 467 26.14 -30.85 35.90
CA GLY A 467 27.25 -30.05 35.38
C GLY A 467 26.98 -28.55 35.36
N THR A 468 27.89 -27.78 34.76
CA THR A 468 27.82 -26.31 34.74
C THR A 468 28.04 -25.80 33.31
N TRP A 469 27.14 -24.95 32.81
CA TRP A 469 27.23 -24.42 31.44
C TRP A 469 28.54 -23.67 31.18
N LYS A 470 29.02 -22.90 32.16
CA LYS A 470 30.28 -22.16 32.09
C LYS A 470 31.51 -23.04 31.77
N SER A 471 31.46 -24.33 32.08
CA SER A 471 32.55 -25.25 31.75
C SER A 471 32.77 -25.47 30.25
N LEU A 472 31.81 -25.06 29.40
CA LEU A 472 31.90 -25.08 27.93
C LEU A 472 32.90 -24.04 27.39
N GLU A 473 33.44 -23.13 28.21
CA GLU A 473 34.51 -22.19 27.83
C GLU A 473 35.76 -22.92 27.34
N ASN A 474 36.03 -24.13 27.86
CA ASN A 474 37.12 -24.98 27.41
C ASN A 474 36.78 -25.66 26.07
N ARG A 475 37.67 -25.55 25.07
CA ARG A 475 37.46 -26.11 23.72
C ARG A 475 37.19 -27.61 23.71
N TYR A 476 37.96 -28.39 24.45
CA TYR A 476 37.88 -29.86 24.45
C TYR A 476 36.84 -30.40 25.44
N THR A 477 35.61 -29.90 25.34
CA THR A 477 34.50 -30.28 26.23
C THR A 477 33.24 -30.68 25.47
N ILE A 478 32.46 -31.57 26.09
CA ILE A 478 31.22 -32.10 25.53
C ILE A 478 30.14 -32.21 26.62
N ILE A 479 28.90 -31.98 26.22
CA ILE A 479 27.69 -32.19 27.02
C ILE A 479 26.83 -33.22 26.29
N LEU A 480 26.41 -34.25 27.03
CA LEU A 480 25.70 -35.40 26.49
C LEU A 480 24.22 -35.40 26.88
N PRO A 481 23.33 -35.98 26.06
CA PRO A 481 21.94 -36.22 26.44
C PRO A 481 21.87 -37.29 27.53
N SER A 482 20.84 -37.23 28.38
CA SER A 482 20.69 -38.14 29.53
C SER A 482 20.61 -39.60 29.08
N SER A 483 19.88 -39.88 27.99
CA SER A 483 19.74 -41.23 27.42
C SER A 483 21.08 -41.84 26.96
N ILE A 484 21.96 -41.05 26.34
CA ILE A 484 23.29 -41.52 25.93
C ILE A 484 24.20 -41.68 27.13
N ALA A 485 24.18 -40.74 28.08
CA ALA A 485 24.99 -40.81 29.28
C ALA A 485 24.65 -42.06 30.12
N GLU A 486 23.35 -42.39 30.25
CA GLU A 486 22.88 -43.60 30.93
C GLU A 486 23.28 -44.88 30.17
N LYS A 487 23.08 -44.90 28.85
CA LYS A 487 23.48 -46.03 27.98
C LYS A 487 24.99 -46.30 28.06
N LEU A 488 25.80 -45.25 28.06
CA LEU A 488 27.26 -45.33 28.20
C LEU A 488 27.74 -45.42 29.65
N GLY A 489 26.87 -45.24 30.64
CA GLY A 489 27.24 -45.17 32.07
C GLY A 489 28.26 -44.07 32.38
N ALA A 490 28.29 -43.01 31.56
CA ALA A 490 29.25 -41.92 31.66
C ALA A 490 28.79 -40.86 32.66
N LYS A 491 29.74 -40.26 33.40
CA LYS A 491 29.49 -39.24 34.40
C LYS A 491 30.18 -37.92 34.04
N VAL A 492 29.71 -36.83 34.63
CA VAL A 492 30.37 -35.53 34.52
C VAL A 492 31.76 -35.63 35.14
N GLY A 493 32.78 -35.24 34.37
CA GLY A 493 34.19 -35.36 34.73
C GLY A 493 34.96 -36.42 33.92
N ASP A 494 34.26 -37.40 33.35
CA ASP A 494 34.88 -38.47 32.55
C ASP A 494 35.34 -37.95 31.17
N THR A 495 36.26 -38.67 30.53
CA THR A 495 36.73 -38.37 29.16
C THR A 495 36.11 -39.34 28.16
N ILE A 496 35.64 -38.82 27.04
CA ILE A 496 35.03 -39.59 25.94
C ILE A 496 35.72 -39.28 24.61
N LYS A 497 35.82 -40.28 23.75
CA LYS A 497 36.39 -40.13 22.40
C LYS A 497 35.28 -39.82 21.41
N LEU A 498 35.39 -38.68 20.73
CA LEU A 498 34.50 -38.27 19.65
C LEU A 498 35.22 -38.50 18.32
N ARG A 499 34.69 -39.41 17.50
CA ARG A 499 35.24 -39.78 16.19
C ARG A 499 34.36 -39.25 15.07
N PHE A 500 34.99 -38.57 14.12
CA PHE A 500 34.36 -38.13 12.88
C PHE A 500 34.91 -38.95 11.70
N THR A 501 34.01 -39.54 10.92
CA THR A 501 34.37 -40.38 9.76
C THR A 501 33.82 -39.78 8.47
N MET A 502 34.73 -39.48 7.52
CA MET A 502 34.45 -39.04 6.15
C MET A 502 35.39 -39.77 5.15
N ILE A 503 36.15 -39.03 4.34
CA ILE A 503 37.26 -39.56 3.52
C ILE A 503 38.49 -39.84 4.41
N LYS A 504 38.64 -39.05 5.47
CA LYS A 504 39.62 -39.23 6.54
C LYS A 504 38.88 -39.46 7.86
N GLU A 505 39.54 -40.13 8.80
CA GLU A 505 39.05 -40.32 10.15
C GLU A 505 39.84 -39.42 11.10
N GLU A 506 39.12 -38.69 11.95
CA GLU A 506 39.70 -37.85 13.01
C GLU A 506 39.03 -38.20 14.34
N GLU A 507 39.83 -38.35 15.40
CA GLU A 507 39.37 -38.74 16.74
C GLU A 507 39.93 -37.77 17.78
N TYR A 508 39.05 -37.32 18.68
CA TYR A 508 39.38 -36.33 19.70
C TYR A 508 38.91 -36.79 21.07
N GLU A 509 39.72 -36.54 22.10
CA GLU A 509 39.36 -36.78 23.49
C GLU A 509 38.74 -35.52 24.10
N LEU A 510 37.50 -35.64 24.58
CA LEU A 510 36.71 -34.54 25.13
C LEU A 510 36.29 -34.86 26.56
N LYS A 511 36.33 -33.86 27.43
CA LYS A 511 35.86 -34.00 28.81
C LYS A 511 34.35 -33.77 28.89
N ILE A 512 33.63 -34.67 29.54
CA ILE A 512 32.20 -34.54 29.78
C ILE A 512 31.99 -33.51 30.89
N VAL A 513 31.42 -32.35 30.54
CA VAL A 513 31.21 -31.24 31.48
C VAL A 513 29.76 -31.07 31.92
N GLY A 514 28.83 -31.75 31.24
CA GLY A 514 27.43 -31.74 31.62
C GLY A 514 26.61 -32.86 30.98
N ILE A 515 25.42 -33.08 31.55
CA ILE A 515 24.39 -33.97 31.01
C ILE A 515 23.09 -33.18 30.97
N PHE A 516 22.45 -33.13 29.79
CA PHE A 516 21.24 -32.35 29.55
C PHE A 516 19.99 -33.22 29.47
N ASP A 517 18.83 -32.64 29.81
CA ASP A 517 17.51 -33.24 29.67
C ASP A 517 16.96 -32.98 28.26
N GLU A 518 16.63 -34.05 27.54
CA GLU A 518 16.13 -33.99 26.18
C GLU A 518 14.76 -33.30 26.05
N GLU A 519 13.85 -33.47 27.02
CA GLU A 519 12.53 -32.84 27.01
C GLU A 519 12.62 -31.33 27.24
N GLU A 520 13.52 -30.90 28.12
CA GLU A 520 13.77 -29.47 28.35
C GLU A 520 14.43 -28.80 27.15
N LEU A 521 15.26 -29.54 26.40
CA LEU A 521 15.84 -29.05 25.14
C LEU A 521 14.76 -28.92 24.06
N ASP A 522 13.81 -29.86 23.99
CA ASP A 522 12.70 -29.81 23.04
C ASP A 522 11.72 -28.65 23.32
N LYS A 523 11.59 -28.24 24.59
CA LYS A 523 10.79 -27.06 25.00
C LYS A 523 11.54 -25.73 24.81
N LEU A 524 12.83 -25.76 24.49
CA LEU A 524 13.65 -24.56 24.34
C LEU A 524 13.34 -23.87 23.01
N ILE A 525 12.91 -22.61 23.09
CA ILE A 525 12.55 -21.79 21.95
C ILE A 525 13.53 -20.62 21.86
N ASP A 526 14.00 -20.34 20.65
CA ASP A 526 14.94 -19.28 20.31
C ASP A 526 14.25 -17.91 20.13
N LEU A 527 15.04 -16.84 19.94
CA LEU A 527 14.54 -15.46 19.80
C LEU A 527 13.48 -15.30 18.67
N ASP A 528 13.58 -16.11 17.62
CA ASP A 528 12.66 -16.10 16.48
C ASP A 528 11.46 -17.06 16.63
N GLY A 529 11.30 -17.70 17.78
CA GLY A 529 10.23 -18.68 18.01
C GLY A 529 10.53 -20.08 17.48
N THR A 530 11.74 -20.35 16.98
CA THR A 530 12.13 -21.66 16.43
C THR A 530 13.03 -22.47 17.39
N SER A 531 13.29 -23.74 17.04
CA SER A 531 14.19 -24.61 17.82
C SER A 531 15.66 -24.27 17.56
N ILE A 532 16.49 -24.27 18.61
CA ILE A 532 17.95 -24.10 18.51
C ILE A 532 18.67 -25.32 17.88
N LYS A 533 18.00 -26.48 17.87
CA LYS A 533 18.62 -27.75 17.45
C LYS A 533 19.07 -27.73 15.98
N PRO A 534 20.19 -28.37 15.64
CA PRO A 534 20.66 -28.50 14.26
C PRO A 534 19.60 -29.09 13.33
N GLN A 535 19.60 -28.68 12.07
CA GLN A 535 18.76 -29.32 11.06
C GLN A 535 19.39 -30.63 10.57
N VAL A 536 18.59 -31.67 10.38
CA VAL A 536 18.96 -32.92 9.71
C VAL A 536 18.13 -33.08 8.45
N LYS A 537 18.74 -33.69 7.42
CA LYS A 537 18.07 -33.94 6.15
C LYS A 537 17.08 -35.11 6.30
N VAL A 538 15.84 -34.89 5.89
CA VAL A 538 14.77 -35.90 5.82
C VAL A 538 14.31 -36.05 4.37
N GLU A 539 13.47 -37.05 4.06
CA GLU A 539 13.00 -37.29 2.68
C GLU A 539 12.31 -36.06 2.06
N LYS A 540 11.61 -35.25 2.88
CA LYS A 540 10.90 -34.03 2.47
C LYS A 540 11.47 -32.77 3.11
N GLY A 541 12.77 -32.51 2.91
CA GLY A 541 13.42 -31.26 3.31
C GLY A 541 14.29 -31.41 4.55
N TYR A 542 14.14 -30.50 5.51
CA TYR A 542 14.95 -30.43 6.73
C TYR A 542 14.08 -30.30 7.96
N MET A 543 14.48 -31.00 9.02
CA MET A 543 13.81 -30.97 10.32
C MET A 543 14.84 -30.81 11.44
N PRO A 544 14.47 -30.24 12.60
CA PRO A 544 15.35 -30.22 13.77
C PRO A 544 15.75 -31.64 14.19
N ALA A 545 17.00 -31.83 14.60
CA ALA A 545 17.49 -33.10 15.12
C ALA A 545 16.71 -33.55 16.37
N ASN A 546 16.63 -34.86 16.58
CA ASN A 546 16.15 -35.43 17.82
C ASN A 546 17.16 -35.14 18.93
N SER A 547 16.67 -34.72 20.10
CA SER A 547 17.52 -34.39 21.26
C SER A 547 18.29 -35.60 21.81
N THR A 548 17.82 -36.82 21.52
CA THR A 548 18.51 -38.08 21.88
C THR A 548 19.74 -38.38 21.03
N ASP A 549 19.84 -37.84 19.81
CA ASP A 549 20.90 -38.12 18.84
C ASP A 549 21.84 -36.91 18.62
N LEU A 550 21.85 -36.00 19.60
CA LEU A 550 22.56 -34.71 19.57
C LEU A 550 23.52 -34.62 20.77
N ALA A 551 24.74 -34.15 20.52
CA ALA A 551 25.65 -33.71 21.58
C ALA A 551 25.99 -32.23 21.43
N ILE A 552 26.28 -31.56 22.54
CA ILE A 552 26.68 -30.14 22.56
C ILE A 552 28.19 -30.05 22.84
N CYS A 553 28.92 -29.30 22.03
CA CYS A 553 30.36 -29.06 22.19
C CYS A 553 30.66 -27.56 22.18
N ASN A 554 31.90 -27.19 22.47
CA ASN A 554 32.36 -25.82 22.23
C ASN A 554 32.40 -25.53 20.72
N TRP A 555 31.88 -24.36 20.31
CA TRP A 555 31.81 -23.98 18.90
C TRP A 555 33.19 -23.82 18.24
N GLU A 556 34.21 -23.35 18.96
CA GLU A 556 35.56 -23.19 18.42
C GLU A 556 36.20 -24.54 18.14
N PHE A 557 35.93 -25.56 18.95
CA PHE A 557 36.41 -26.92 18.70
C PHE A 557 35.89 -27.44 17.36
N LEU A 558 34.57 -27.36 17.12
CA LEU A 558 33.98 -27.83 15.86
C LEU A 558 34.47 -27.03 14.65
N LEU A 559 34.64 -25.72 14.79
CA LEU A 559 34.98 -24.85 13.66
C LEU A 559 36.49 -24.79 13.38
N LYS A 560 37.35 -24.87 14.40
CA LYS A 560 38.80 -24.58 14.28
C LYS A 560 39.71 -25.79 14.54
N GLU A 561 39.18 -26.95 14.94
CA GLU A 561 40.00 -28.14 15.21
C GLU A 561 39.60 -29.35 14.33
N VAL A 562 38.32 -29.46 13.93
CA VAL A 562 37.79 -30.62 13.20
C VAL A 562 37.77 -30.39 11.67
N PHE A 563 38.41 -31.28 10.90
CA PHE A 563 38.53 -31.23 9.44
C PHE A 563 38.92 -29.85 8.89
N VAL A 564 39.94 -29.24 9.50
CA VAL A 564 40.41 -27.90 9.14
C VAL A 564 41.26 -27.95 7.87
N GLU A 565 40.85 -27.19 6.86
CA GLU A 565 41.62 -26.90 5.65
C GLU A 565 41.81 -25.38 5.58
N GLY A 566 42.93 -24.87 6.11
CA GLY A 566 43.17 -23.42 6.26
C GLY A 566 42.98 -22.96 7.71
N GLU A 567 42.06 -22.02 7.96
CA GLU A 567 41.74 -21.50 9.31
C GLU A 567 40.44 -22.08 9.92
N ILE A 568 39.56 -22.68 9.11
CA ILE A 568 38.24 -23.17 9.54
C ILE A 568 37.91 -24.56 8.95
N SER A 569 36.92 -25.22 9.56
CA SER A 569 36.41 -26.52 9.15
C SER A 569 35.70 -26.46 7.80
N LYS A 570 35.92 -27.49 6.98
CA LYS A 570 35.19 -27.71 5.72
C LYS A 570 33.75 -28.19 5.90
N TYR A 571 33.46 -28.79 7.04
CA TYR A 571 32.26 -29.60 7.26
C TYR A 571 31.36 -29.08 8.36
N PHE A 572 31.91 -28.26 9.26
CA PHE A 572 31.18 -27.55 10.30
C PHE A 572 31.11 -26.07 9.92
N HIS A 573 29.90 -25.51 9.96
CA HIS A 573 29.67 -24.13 9.58
C HIS A 573 28.80 -23.42 10.62
N ILE A 574 28.88 -22.09 10.64
CA ILE A 574 28.00 -21.25 11.43
C ILE A 574 26.64 -21.21 10.73
N TYR A 575 25.55 -21.39 11.46
CA TYR A 575 24.19 -21.33 10.90
C TYR A 575 23.33 -20.23 11.50
N SER A 576 23.66 -19.79 12.70
CA SER A 576 23.06 -18.60 13.31
C SER A 576 24.06 -17.86 14.18
N LEU A 577 23.87 -16.56 14.33
CA LEU A 577 24.64 -15.69 15.21
C LEU A 577 23.70 -14.98 16.17
N CYS A 578 23.98 -15.09 17.47
CA CYS A 578 23.32 -14.31 18.51
C CYS A 578 24.22 -13.15 18.94
N ILE A 579 23.69 -11.94 18.97
CA ILE A 579 24.45 -10.71 19.20
C ILE A 579 23.85 -9.95 20.37
N GLU A 580 24.70 -9.62 21.34
CA GLU A 580 24.43 -8.69 22.43
C GLU A 580 25.14 -7.37 22.12
N GLY A 581 24.43 -6.26 22.26
CA GLY A 581 24.92 -4.93 21.90
C GLY A 581 24.05 -3.83 22.49
N GLU A 582 24.42 -2.60 22.17
CA GLU A 582 23.71 -1.40 22.60
C GLU A 582 22.26 -1.41 22.11
N HIS A 583 21.31 -1.38 23.05
CA HIS A 583 19.88 -1.62 22.76
C HIS A 583 19.31 -0.71 21.68
N ASP A 584 19.70 0.56 21.66
CA ASP A 584 19.20 1.55 20.68
C ASP A 584 19.80 1.34 19.28
N ARG A 585 20.99 0.73 19.18
CA ARG A 585 21.69 0.50 17.89
C ARG A 585 21.44 -0.87 17.29
N LEU A 586 20.89 -1.84 18.04
CA LEU A 586 20.68 -3.21 17.52
C LEU A 586 19.83 -3.24 16.24
N LYS A 587 18.83 -2.36 16.14
CA LYS A 587 18.01 -2.23 14.93
C LYS A 587 18.83 -1.73 13.74
N GLU A 588 19.65 -0.69 13.94
CA GLU A 588 20.50 -0.12 12.89
C GLU A 588 21.57 -1.13 12.43
N ILE A 589 22.17 -1.87 13.37
CA ILE A 589 23.12 -2.95 13.06
C ILE A 589 22.43 -4.03 12.23
N ALA A 590 21.21 -4.44 12.61
CA ALA A 590 20.44 -5.41 11.85
C ALA A 590 20.11 -4.91 10.42
N GLN A 591 19.63 -3.67 10.28
CA GLN A 591 19.32 -3.06 8.99
C GLN A 591 20.56 -2.98 8.10
N SER A 592 21.68 -2.48 8.62
CA SER A 592 22.93 -2.37 7.86
C SER A 592 23.49 -3.74 7.48
N PHE A 593 23.34 -4.75 8.33
CA PHE A 593 23.73 -6.12 8.00
C PHE A 593 22.89 -6.68 6.85
N ILE A 594 21.56 -6.56 6.93
CA ILE A 594 20.62 -7.06 5.91
C ILE A 594 20.79 -6.29 4.59
N GLU A 595 21.00 -4.97 4.62
CA GLU A 595 21.24 -4.15 3.43
C GLU A 595 22.41 -4.66 2.59
N VAL A 596 23.49 -5.10 3.24
CA VAL A 596 24.69 -5.61 2.55
C VAL A 596 24.48 -7.02 2.02
N LYS A 597 23.89 -7.90 2.85
CA LYS A 597 23.78 -9.33 2.54
C LYS A 597 22.63 -9.65 1.59
N GLY A 598 21.57 -8.87 1.64
CA GLY A 598 20.42 -8.98 0.76
C GLY A 598 19.52 -10.16 1.09
N GLU A 599 19.10 -10.87 0.06
CA GLU A 599 18.09 -11.92 0.14
C GLU A 599 18.57 -13.16 0.91
N GLY A 600 17.63 -13.79 1.62
CA GLY A 600 17.85 -15.02 2.35
C GLY A 600 18.40 -14.78 3.76
N TYR A 601 18.89 -13.58 4.06
CA TYR A 601 19.29 -13.21 5.41
C TYR A 601 18.10 -12.64 6.17
N TYR A 602 17.98 -13.05 7.43
CA TYR A 602 16.94 -12.65 8.37
C TYR A 602 17.60 -12.20 9.66
N ALA A 603 17.19 -11.03 10.14
CA ALA A 603 17.62 -10.48 11.42
C ALA A 603 16.41 -10.30 12.34
N TYR A 604 16.46 -10.88 13.53
CA TYR A 604 15.42 -10.77 14.55
C TYR A 604 15.98 -9.95 15.70
N VAL A 605 15.42 -8.75 15.89
CA VAL A 605 15.82 -7.81 16.95
C VAL A 605 14.77 -7.89 18.05
N VAL A 606 15.21 -8.21 19.27
CA VAL A 606 14.37 -8.23 20.46
C VAL A 606 14.98 -7.32 21.52
N THR A 607 14.24 -6.29 21.92
CA THR A 607 14.56 -5.33 22.99
C THR A 607 13.36 -5.24 23.94
N GLU A 608 13.41 -4.38 24.97
CA GLU A 608 12.28 -4.21 25.90
C GLU A 608 11.01 -3.67 25.23
N THR A 609 11.17 -2.82 24.22
CA THR A 609 10.08 -2.05 23.62
C THR A 609 9.82 -2.47 22.17
N LEU A 610 10.77 -3.16 21.54
CA LEU A 610 10.77 -3.46 20.12
C LEU A 610 11.15 -4.91 19.85
N SER A 611 10.27 -5.60 19.11
CA SER A 611 10.50 -6.95 18.59
C SER A 611 10.20 -6.96 17.09
N VAL A 612 11.24 -6.91 16.26
CA VAL A 612 11.13 -6.77 14.80
C VAL A 612 11.99 -7.77 14.05
N LYS A 613 11.41 -8.30 12.98
CA LYS A 613 12.07 -9.16 12.00
C LYS A 613 12.37 -8.33 10.77
N ILE A 614 13.62 -8.32 10.33
CA ILE A 614 14.14 -7.53 9.21
C ILE A 614 14.69 -8.48 8.15
N TYR A 615 14.20 -8.35 6.91
CA TYR A 615 14.60 -9.19 5.77
C TYR A 615 14.22 -8.55 4.44
N TYR A 616 14.74 -9.04 3.31
CA TYR A 616 14.28 -8.62 1.98
C TYR A 616 13.04 -9.42 1.53
N GLY A 617 11.99 -8.72 1.13
CA GLY A 617 10.73 -9.32 0.68
C GLY A 617 9.82 -8.31 -0.02
N TYR A 618 8.59 -8.71 -0.30
CA TYR A 618 7.58 -7.82 -0.86
C TYR A 618 6.84 -7.08 0.25
N LYS A 619 6.79 -5.75 0.17
CA LYS A 619 5.99 -4.90 1.06
C LYS A 619 5.12 -3.95 0.27
N VAL A 620 4.04 -3.48 0.88
CA VAL A 620 3.23 -2.38 0.34
C VAL A 620 3.89 -1.08 0.79
N GLU A 621 4.42 -0.32 -0.16
CA GLU A 621 4.91 1.04 0.10
C GLU A 621 3.77 2.03 -0.14
N ASN A 622 3.46 2.82 0.89
CA ASN A 622 2.51 3.92 0.82
C ASN A 622 3.30 5.22 0.86
N ILE A 623 3.62 5.81 -0.29
CA ILE A 623 4.35 7.11 -0.32
C ILE A 623 3.52 8.22 0.36
N LEU A 624 2.20 8.05 0.51
CA LEU A 624 1.35 8.95 1.29
C LEU A 624 1.74 9.03 2.78
N GLN A 625 2.39 8.01 3.35
CA GLN A 625 2.91 8.04 4.72
C GLN A 625 4.23 8.81 4.83
N GLU A 626 5.05 8.81 3.77
CA GLU A 626 6.35 9.50 3.76
C GLU A 626 6.26 10.94 3.22
N ASN A 627 5.28 11.26 2.36
CA ASN A 627 5.13 12.57 1.72
C ASN A 627 3.68 13.06 1.70
N ILE A 628 3.30 13.86 2.72
CA ILE A 628 1.98 14.51 2.85
C ILE A 628 1.62 15.36 1.61
N SER A 629 2.62 15.84 0.87
CA SER A 629 2.47 16.68 -0.33
C SER A 629 1.55 16.08 -1.41
N PHE A 630 1.40 14.75 -1.49
CA PHE A 630 0.52 14.10 -2.47
C PHE A 630 -0.94 13.93 -2.01
N VAL A 631 -1.22 14.05 -0.70
CA VAL A 631 -2.58 13.95 -0.16
C VAL A 631 -3.42 15.17 -0.54
N VAL A 632 -2.81 16.36 -0.48
CA VAL A 632 -3.51 17.64 -0.68
C VAL A 632 -4.16 17.74 -2.06
N PRO A 633 -3.48 17.46 -3.19
CA PRO A 633 -4.11 17.49 -4.52
C PRO A 633 -5.29 16.51 -4.66
N ILE A 634 -5.17 15.30 -4.12
CA ILE A 634 -6.23 14.29 -4.21
C ILE A 634 -7.48 14.77 -3.46
N VAL A 635 -7.31 15.35 -2.28
CA VAL A 635 -8.42 15.94 -1.49
C VAL A 635 -9.06 17.10 -2.23
N ILE A 636 -8.27 18.00 -2.82
CA ILE A 636 -8.79 19.14 -3.60
C ILE A 636 -9.64 18.65 -4.77
N VAL A 637 -9.16 17.66 -5.53
CA VAL A 637 -9.91 17.12 -6.66
C VAL A 637 -11.17 16.40 -6.19
N GLY A 638 -11.11 15.66 -5.08
CA GLY A 638 -12.28 15.02 -4.47
C GLY A 638 -13.37 16.03 -4.06
N ILE A 639 -12.98 17.12 -3.39
CA ILE A 639 -13.90 18.21 -3.03
C ILE A 639 -14.50 18.85 -4.27
N ASN A 640 -13.71 19.08 -5.32
CA ASN A 640 -14.19 19.65 -6.58
C ASN A 640 -15.28 18.78 -7.22
N VAL A 641 -15.11 17.45 -7.23
CA VAL A 641 -16.14 16.53 -7.73
C VAL A 641 -17.43 16.61 -6.90
N VAL A 642 -17.32 16.71 -5.58
CA VAL A 642 -18.51 16.85 -4.71
C VAL A 642 -19.24 18.17 -4.99
N VAL A 643 -18.51 19.28 -5.10
CA VAL A 643 -19.08 20.61 -5.37
C VAL A 643 -19.76 20.67 -6.73
N THR A 644 -19.10 20.19 -7.78
CA THR A 644 -19.66 20.15 -9.15
C THR A 644 -20.93 19.32 -9.20
N MET A 645 -20.91 18.12 -8.61
CA MET A 645 -22.09 17.27 -8.55
C MET A 645 -23.24 17.89 -7.74
N PHE A 646 -22.95 18.55 -6.62
CA PHE A 646 -23.98 19.24 -5.84
C PHE A 646 -24.65 20.35 -6.64
N SER A 647 -23.86 21.16 -7.36
CA SER A 647 -24.37 22.22 -8.25
C SER A 647 -25.31 21.66 -9.31
N ILE A 648 -24.88 20.57 -9.94
CA ILE A 648 -25.62 19.91 -11.03
C ILE A 648 -26.97 19.40 -10.58
N VAL A 649 -27.10 18.81 -9.39
CA VAL A 649 -28.41 18.33 -8.96
C VAL A 649 -29.30 19.49 -8.51
N HIS A 650 -28.73 20.58 -8.01
CA HIS A 650 -29.50 21.78 -7.67
C HIS A 650 -30.23 22.36 -8.90
N GLU A 651 -29.58 22.35 -10.06
CA GLU A 651 -30.15 22.79 -11.33
C GLU A 651 -31.31 21.90 -11.82
N ARG A 652 -31.40 20.65 -11.34
CA ARG A 652 -32.34 19.62 -11.80
C ARG A 652 -33.65 19.52 -11.01
N ARG A 653 -33.88 20.42 -10.05
CA ARG A 653 -35.13 20.40 -9.26
C ARG A 653 -36.38 20.48 -10.14
N ARG A 654 -36.32 21.25 -11.24
CA ARG A 654 -37.45 21.39 -12.18
C ARG A 654 -37.76 20.09 -12.93
N ASP A 655 -36.72 19.30 -13.24
CA ASP A 655 -36.87 18.02 -13.94
C ASP A 655 -37.50 16.97 -13.01
N ILE A 656 -37.07 16.94 -11.76
CA ILE A 656 -37.66 16.11 -10.68
C ILE A 656 -39.16 16.40 -10.55
N TYR A 657 -39.53 17.68 -10.59
CA TYR A 657 -40.94 18.09 -10.52
C TYR A 657 -41.75 17.54 -11.69
N ILE A 658 -41.21 17.59 -12.92
CA ILE A 658 -41.86 17.05 -14.10
C ILE A 658 -42.06 15.53 -13.97
N PHE A 659 -41.03 14.79 -13.54
CA PHE A 659 -41.16 13.34 -13.35
C PHE A 659 -42.19 12.96 -12.28
N ASN A 660 -42.22 13.69 -11.17
CA ASN A 660 -43.23 13.48 -10.12
C ASN A 660 -44.65 13.81 -10.63
N ALA A 661 -44.80 14.90 -11.41
CA ALA A 661 -46.09 15.27 -12.01
C ALA A 661 -46.62 14.25 -13.04
N ILE A 662 -45.72 13.53 -13.73
CA ILE A 662 -46.05 12.43 -14.65
C ILE A 662 -46.37 11.12 -13.90
N GLY A 663 -46.14 11.08 -12.57
CA GLY A 663 -46.46 9.94 -11.72
C GLY A 663 -45.30 8.98 -11.44
N PHE A 664 -44.04 9.37 -11.69
CA PHE A 664 -42.89 8.55 -11.29
C PHE A 664 -42.81 8.46 -9.75
N ASN A 665 -42.62 7.24 -9.25
CA ASN A 665 -42.36 7.02 -7.83
C ASN A 665 -41.02 7.69 -7.44
N PRO A 666 -40.92 8.35 -6.28
CA PRO A 666 -39.66 8.81 -5.67
C PRO A 666 -38.46 7.86 -5.84
N LEU A 667 -38.68 6.54 -5.68
CA LEU A 667 -37.64 5.53 -5.88
C LEU A 667 -37.23 5.35 -7.35
N GLN A 668 -38.17 5.45 -8.29
CA GLN A 668 -37.88 5.40 -9.74
C GLN A 668 -37.10 6.63 -10.18
N ILE A 669 -37.45 7.81 -9.64
CA ILE A 669 -36.67 9.03 -9.84
C ILE A 669 -35.26 8.82 -9.31
N ALA A 670 -35.10 8.32 -8.07
CA ALA A 670 -33.77 8.04 -7.52
C ALA A 670 -32.95 7.05 -8.36
N MET A 671 -33.57 5.97 -8.86
CA MET A 671 -32.93 5.01 -9.78
C MET A 671 -32.50 5.66 -11.10
N LEU A 672 -33.25 6.64 -11.62
CA LEU A 672 -32.88 7.40 -12.82
C LEU A 672 -31.57 8.18 -12.64
N PHE A 673 -31.46 8.91 -11.51
CA PHE A 673 -30.25 9.65 -11.15
C PHE A 673 -29.07 8.71 -10.88
N LEU A 674 -29.33 7.55 -10.27
CA LEU A 674 -28.32 6.54 -10.02
C LEU A 674 -27.77 5.96 -11.32
N ALA A 675 -28.65 5.60 -12.26
CA ALA A 675 -28.28 5.09 -13.57
C ALA A 675 -27.46 6.10 -14.38
N GLU A 676 -27.84 7.38 -14.36
CA GLU A 676 -27.07 8.46 -15.00
C GLU A 676 -25.68 8.61 -14.39
N SER A 677 -25.59 8.52 -13.06
CA SER A 677 -24.33 8.59 -12.32
C SER A 677 -23.40 7.42 -12.62
N ILE A 678 -23.94 6.22 -12.80
CA ILE A 678 -23.17 5.04 -13.23
C ILE A 678 -22.61 5.25 -14.64
N VAL A 679 -23.40 5.82 -15.56
CA VAL A 679 -22.92 6.14 -16.92
C VAL A 679 -21.78 7.16 -16.88
N TYR A 680 -21.88 8.21 -16.06
CA TYR A 680 -20.79 9.19 -15.89
C TYR A 680 -19.56 8.59 -15.23
N GLY A 681 -19.76 7.77 -14.19
CA GLY A 681 -18.68 7.05 -13.51
C GLY A 681 -17.93 6.11 -14.45
N LEU A 682 -18.63 5.40 -15.34
CA LEU A 682 -18.00 4.56 -16.35
C LEU A 682 -17.29 5.40 -17.42
N LEU A 683 -17.92 6.44 -18.00
CA LEU A 683 -17.28 7.26 -19.03
C LEU A 683 -16.03 7.99 -18.49
N GLY A 684 -16.15 8.66 -17.34
CA GLY A 684 -15.04 9.35 -16.71
C GLY A 684 -13.99 8.39 -16.13
N GLY A 685 -14.43 7.23 -15.63
CA GLY A 685 -13.59 6.12 -15.19
C GLY A 685 -12.67 5.59 -16.25
N GLY A 686 -13.23 5.29 -17.42
CA GLY A 686 -12.46 4.78 -18.54
C GLY A 686 -11.44 5.81 -18.96
N ILE A 687 -11.90 6.99 -19.38
CA ILE A 687 -11.06 8.05 -19.92
C ILE A 687 -9.95 8.44 -18.93
N GLY A 688 -10.29 8.62 -17.64
CA GLY A 688 -9.33 9.00 -16.60
C GLY A 688 -8.27 7.94 -16.34
N TYR A 689 -8.66 6.66 -16.40
CA TYR A 689 -7.71 5.55 -16.27
C TYR A 689 -6.80 5.44 -17.49
N ILE A 690 -7.35 5.51 -18.72
CA ILE A 690 -6.56 5.46 -19.97
C ILE A 690 -5.55 6.60 -19.98
N SER A 691 -6.01 7.83 -19.69
CA SER A 691 -5.12 9.00 -19.67
C SER A 691 -4.09 8.93 -18.55
N GLY A 692 -4.43 8.33 -17.39
CA GLY A 692 -3.51 8.15 -16.27
C GLY A 692 -2.35 7.23 -16.61
N ILE A 693 -2.65 6.06 -17.18
CA ILE A 693 -1.63 5.12 -17.67
C ILE A 693 -0.81 5.74 -18.81
N ALA A 694 -1.46 6.45 -19.74
CA ALA A 694 -0.76 7.16 -20.81
C ALA A 694 0.21 8.22 -20.27
N THR A 695 -0.12 8.86 -19.14
CA THR A 695 0.77 9.84 -18.49
C THR A 695 2.06 9.17 -18.01
N PHE A 696 2.00 7.96 -17.46
CA PHE A 696 3.21 7.21 -17.07
C PHE A 696 4.09 6.85 -18.26
N ARG A 697 3.49 6.51 -19.40
CA ARG A 697 4.25 6.29 -20.65
C ARG A 697 4.93 7.57 -21.14
N LEU A 698 4.30 8.73 -20.98
CA LEU A 698 4.93 10.01 -21.29
C LEU A 698 6.06 10.34 -20.31
N LEU A 699 5.83 10.12 -19.01
CA LEU A 699 6.84 10.32 -17.98
C LEU A 699 8.02 9.36 -18.13
N SER A 700 7.83 8.11 -18.60
CA SER A 700 8.93 7.19 -18.87
C SER A 700 9.80 7.66 -20.03
N MET A 701 9.24 8.37 -21.00
CA MET A 701 10.01 8.96 -22.10
C MET A 701 10.84 10.18 -21.67
N THR A 702 10.45 10.88 -20.61
CA THR A 702 11.16 12.05 -20.06
C THR A 702 11.80 11.79 -18.69
N ALA A 703 11.90 10.52 -18.28
CA ALA A 703 12.30 10.13 -16.93
C ALA A 703 13.69 10.66 -16.55
N GLU A 704 14.59 10.79 -17.53
CA GLU A 704 15.94 11.33 -17.33
C GLU A 704 15.96 12.74 -16.76
N TRP A 705 14.95 13.54 -17.05
CA TRP A 705 14.93 14.96 -16.67
C TRP A 705 14.18 15.25 -15.37
N HIS A 706 13.24 14.41 -14.95
CA HIS A 706 12.25 14.83 -13.95
C HIS A 706 12.29 14.04 -12.63
N ASN A 707 12.98 12.89 -12.53
CA ASN A 707 13.20 12.12 -11.28
C ASN A 707 12.03 12.18 -10.27
N LEU A 708 10.78 12.10 -10.75
CA LEU A 708 9.61 12.16 -9.89
C LEU A 708 9.45 10.78 -9.23
N ALA A 709 9.44 10.75 -7.90
CA ALA A 709 9.23 9.53 -7.13
C ALA A 709 7.75 9.10 -7.16
N VAL A 710 7.24 8.79 -8.35
CA VAL A 710 5.85 8.35 -8.58
C VAL A 710 5.88 7.00 -9.27
N ARG A 711 5.15 6.02 -8.72
CA ARG A 711 5.16 4.66 -9.26
C ARG A 711 3.94 4.40 -10.14
N ALA A 712 4.16 3.77 -11.29
CA ALA A 712 3.10 3.39 -12.21
C ALA A 712 2.23 2.27 -11.61
N LYS A 713 0.91 2.44 -11.66
CA LYS A 713 -0.06 1.43 -11.23
C LYS A 713 -0.24 0.37 -12.30
N LEU A 714 0.48 -0.72 -12.15
CA LEU A 714 0.45 -1.82 -13.12
C LEU A 714 -0.52 -2.92 -12.69
N GLU A 715 -0.99 -2.92 -11.44
CA GLU A 715 -1.88 -3.96 -10.93
C GLU A 715 -3.32 -3.78 -11.46
N TRP A 716 -3.90 -4.85 -12.02
CA TRP A 716 -5.24 -4.83 -12.63
C TRP A 716 -6.36 -4.49 -11.67
N TYR A 717 -6.22 -4.83 -10.40
CA TYR A 717 -7.26 -4.57 -9.41
C TYR A 717 -7.45 -3.06 -9.19
N TRP A 718 -6.42 -2.24 -9.42
CA TRP A 718 -6.56 -0.78 -9.36
C TRP A 718 -7.55 -0.26 -10.39
N SER A 719 -7.61 -0.87 -11.59
CA SER A 719 -8.61 -0.50 -12.60
C SER A 719 -10.03 -0.70 -12.05
N ILE A 720 -10.29 -1.85 -11.40
CA ILE A 720 -11.60 -2.17 -10.80
C ILE A 720 -11.91 -1.24 -9.62
N ILE A 721 -10.95 -1.03 -8.73
CA ILE A 721 -11.10 -0.09 -7.60
C ILE A 721 -11.39 1.32 -8.14
N MET A 722 -10.77 1.74 -9.25
CA MET A 722 -11.01 3.06 -9.83
C MET A 722 -12.42 3.19 -10.40
N ILE A 723 -12.95 2.17 -11.08
CA ILE A 723 -14.38 2.15 -11.46
C ILE A 723 -15.25 2.23 -10.21
N ALA A 724 -14.96 1.40 -9.21
CA ALA A 724 -15.76 1.35 -8.00
C ALA A 724 -15.79 2.73 -7.33
N ILE A 725 -14.64 3.40 -7.20
CA ILE A 725 -14.56 4.77 -6.67
C ILE A 725 -15.31 5.75 -7.58
N ALA A 726 -15.14 5.70 -8.91
CA ALA A 726 -15.85 6.56 -9.85
C ALA A 726 -17.37 6.46 -9.70
N VAL A 727 -17.86 5.22 -9.63
CA VAL A 727 -19.27 4.89 -9.49
C VAL A 727 -19.76 5.30 -8.12
N ILE A 728 -19.05 4.96 -7.03
CA ILE A 728 -19.42 5.32 -5.66
C ILE A 728 -19.45 6.83 -5.48
N VAL A 729 -18.44 7.56 -5.95
CA VAL A 729 -18.39 9.02 -5.87
C VAL A 729 -19.56 9.63 -6.65
N SER A 730 -19.86 9.12 -7.84
CA SER A 730 -21.02 9.56 -8.64
C SER A 730 -22.36 9.20 -7.98
N MET A 731 -22.43 8.05 -7.29
CA MET A 731 -23.60 7.62 -6.52
C MET A 731 -23.81 8.49 -5.28
N ILE A 732 -22.77 8.75 -4.48
CA ILE A 732 -22.84 9.61 -3.28
C ILE A 732 -23.28 11.02 -3.67
N ALA A 733 -22.69 11.54 -4.74
CA ALA A 733 -23.05 12.81 -5.36
C ALA A 733 -24.54 12.90 -5.73
N SER A 734 -25.10 11.85 -6.32
CA SER A 734 -26.51 11.80 -6.71
C SER A 734 -27.46 11.41 -5.58
N PHE A 735 -26.99 10.70 -4.55
CA PHE A 735 -27.82 10.11 -3.50
C PHE A 735 -28.51 11.15 -2.62
N LYS A 736 -27.76 12.08 -2.00
CA LYS A 736 -28.33 13.11 -1.11
C LYS A 736 -29.42 13.96 -1.78
N PRO A 737 -29.24 14.43 -3.03
CA PRO A 737 -30.28 15.19 -3.69
C PRO A 737 -31.38 14.32 -4.32
N ALA A 738 -31.12 13.09 -4.78
CA ALA A 738 -32.17 12.15 -5.17
C ALA A 738 -33.08 11.77 -3.99
N ALA A 739 -32.49 11.56 -2.81
CA ALA A 739 -33.21 11.30 -1.56
C ALA A 739 -34.03 12.52 -1.12
N ARG A 740 -33.47 13.74 -1.18
CA ARG A 740 -34.23 14.97 -0.89
C ARG A 740 -35.34 15.23 -1.89
N ALA A 741 -35.11 14.97 -3.17
CA ALA A 741 -36.09 15.09 -4.25
C ALA A 741 -37.27 14.11 -4.09
N ALA A 742 -36.96 12.87 -3.73
CA ALA A 742 -37.91 11.84 -3.37
C ALA A 742 -38.79 12.22 -2.16
N MET A 743 -38.22 12.95 -1.19
CA MET A 743 -38.89 13.31 0.06
C MET A 743 -39.49 14.72 0.10
N MET A 744 -39.14 15.63 -0.84
CA MET A 744 -39.56 17.04 -0.77
C MET A 744 -41.02 17.29 -1.19
N TYR A 745 -41.68 16.36 -1.91
CA TYR A 745 -42.96 16.65 -2.54
C TYR A 745 -44.02 15.56 -2.33
N THR A 746 -44.16 15.09 -1.08
CA THR A 746 -45.45 14.58 -0.61
C THR A 746 -46.42 15.77 -0.51
N PRO A 747 -47.64 15.73 -1.08
CA PRO A 747 -48.56 16.88 -1.16
C PRO A 747 -48.77 17.63 0.17
N SER A 748 -48.67 16.94 1.30
CA SER A 748 -48.83 17.50 2.65
C SER A 748 -47.75 18.51 3.08
N ARG A 749 -46.50 18.40 2.61
CA ARG A 749 -45.41 19.33 2.98
C ARG A 749 -45.43 20.63 2.19
N VAL A 750 -45.84 20.58 0.92
CA VAL A 750 -45.95 21.79 0.06
C VAL A 750 -47.04 22.73 0.58
N MET A 751 -48.13 22.17 1.10
CA MET A 751 -49.21 22.94 1.71
C MET A 751 -48.72 23.69 2.97
N ARG A 752 -47.89 23.06 3.81
CA ARG A 752 -47.27 23.71 4.99
C ARG A 752 -46.37 24.88 4.65
N HIS A 753 -45.49 24.76 3.65
CA HIS A 753 -44.57 25.85 3.29
C HIS A 753 -45.29 27.05 2.65
N LYS A 754 -46.46 26.81 2.02
CA LYS A 754 -47.33 27.88 1.52
C LYS A 754 -48.02 28.61 2.67
N ILE A 755 -48.39 27.90 3.76
CA ILE A 755 -48.95 28.48 4.98
C ILE A 755 -47.90 29.32 5.73
N GLU A 756 -46.68 28.79 5.89
CA GLU A 756 -45.56 29.48 6.55
C GLU A 756 -45.17 30.80 5.86
N LYS A 757 -45.12 30.80 4.51
CA LYS A 757 -44.87 32.03 3.73
C LYS A 757 -46.01 33.03 3.82
N GLU A 758 -47.25 32.58 3.97
CA GLU A 758 -48.40 33.46 4.13
C GLU A 758 -48.39 34.10 5.52
N GLU A 759 -48.08 33.33 6.58
CA GLU A 759 -47.91 33.87 7.94
C GLU A 759 -46.76 34.88 8.03
N GLU A 760 -45.61 34.60 7.39
CA GLU A 760 -44.50 35.55 7.32
C GLU A 760 -44.86 36.82 6.53
N ARG A 761 -45.68 36.68 5.47
CA ARG A 761 -46.17 37.81 4.68
C ARG A 761 -47.13 38.69 5.50
N VAL A 762 -48.09 38.09 6.21
CA VAL A 762 -49.01 38.81 7.10
C VAL A 762 -48.24 39.54 8.21
N LYS A 763 -47.29 38.88 8.88
CA LYS A 763 -46.42 39.51 9.90
C LYS A 763 -45.50 40.61 9.35
N ARG A 764 -45.28 40.66 8.03
CA ARG A 764 -44.49 41.69 7.36
C ARG A 764 -45.37 42.87 6.94
N GLU A 765 -46.59 42.59 6.50
CA GLU A 765 -47.63 43.60 6.21
C GLU A 765 -48.03 44.33 7.50
N GLU A 766 -48.18 43.63 8.62
CA GLU A 766 -48.42 44.20 9.97
C GLU A 766 -47.37 45.20 10.42
N ARG A 767 -46.11 45.01 10.03
CA ARG A 767 -44.98 45.90 10.41
C ARG A 767 -44.80 47.10 9.48
N ILE A 768 -45.37 47.07 8.28
CA ILE A 768 -45.13 48.08 7.24
C ILE A 768 -46.34 49.02 7.09
N MET A 769 -47.56 48.51 7.24
CA MET A 769 -48.80 49.30 7.10
C MET A 769 -49.35 49.72 8.47
N VAL A 770 -48.72 50.74 9.04
CA VAL A 770 -49.10 51.32 10.34
C VAL A 770 -49.60 52.75 10.11
N THR A 771 -50.67 53.17 10.79
CA THR A 771 -51.28 54.50 10.60
C THR A 771 -51.51 55.22 11.92
N TYR A 772 -51.44 56.56 11.87
CA TYR A 772 -51.82 57.48 12.94
C TYR A 772 -53.18 58.15 12.68
N THR A 773 -53.69 58.05 11.46
CA THR A 773 -54.88 58.76 11.00
C THR A 773 -56.07 57.80 11.03
N GLY A 774 -57.19 58.27 11.60
CA GLY A 774 -58.44 57.51 11.59
C GLY A 774 -59.00 57.32 10.18
N LYS A 775 -59.71 56.22 9.97
CA LYS A 775 -60.39 55.86 8.72
C LYS A 775 -61.90 55.84 8.96
N SER A 776 -62.64 56.42 8.03
CA SER A 776 -64.11 56.41 8.06
C SER A 776 -64.65 55.43 7.03
N TYR A 777 -65.63 54.62 7.45
CA TYR A 777 -66.28 53.58 6.66
C TYR A 777 -67.77 53.90 6.54
N GLY A 778 -68.30 53.94 5.33
CA GLY A 778 -69.75 53.98 5.12
C GLY A 778 -70.31 52.56 5.23
N LEU A 779 -71.18 52.31 6.21
CA LEU A 779 -71.61 50.95 6.56
C LEU A 779 -73.03 50.60 6.09
N GLY A 780 -73.87 51.58 5.77
CA GLY A 780 -75.21 51.31 5.24
C GLY A 780 -76.20 52.45 5.42
N LYS A 781 -77.48 52.15 5.18
CA LYS A 781 -78.61 53.07 5.36
C LYS A 781 -79.75 52.38 6.10
N VAL A 782 -80.41 53.09 7.01
CA VAL A 782 -81.53 52.59 7.83
C VAL A 782 -82.75 53.50 7.64
N VAL A 783 -83.95 52.94 7.52
CA VAL A 783 -85.20 53.70 7.31
C VAL A 783 -85.51 54.53 8.57
N ALA A 784 -85.94 55.78 8.40
CA ALA A 784 -86.16 56.70 9.52
C ALA A 784 -87.18 56.19 10.55
N ASP A 785 -88.25 55.53 10.12
CA ASP A 785 -89.30 55.02 11.01
C ASP A 785 -88.82 53.82 11.86
N GLU A 786 -87.76 53.14 11.42
CA GLU A 786 -87.18 51.97 12.08
C GLU A 786 -85.99 52.36 13.00
N ALA A 787 -85.55 53.62 12.96
CA ALA A 787 -84.32 54.08 13.59
C ALA A 787 -84.27 53.87 15.12
N PRO A 788 -85.33 54.13 15.91
CA PRO A 788 -85.28 53.90 17.36
C PRO A 788 -85.04 52.43 17.73
N ILE A 789 -85.63 51.51 16.98
CA ILE A 789 -85.48 50.06 17.17
C ILE A 789 -84.08 49.63 16.72
N PHE A 790 -83.61 50.17 15.58
CA PHE A 790 -82.25 49.94 15.10
C PHE A 790 -81.18 50.43 16.10
N PHE A 791 -81.35 51.60 16.71
CA PHE A 791 -80.44 52.14 17.72
C PHE A 791 -80.34 51.22 18.94
N SER A 792 -81.49 50.73 19.42
CA SER A 792 -81.56 49.78 20.53
C SER A 792 -80.90 48.43 20.16
N TYR A 793 -81.14 47.93 18.95
CA TYR A 793 -80.51 46.71 18.43
C TYR A 793 -78.99 46.88 18.33
N LEU A 794 -78.52 47.98 17.74
CA LEU A 794 -77.10 48.29 17.57
C LEU A 794 -76.40 48.37 18.92
N TYR A 795 -76.99 49.08 19.90
CA TYR A 795 -76.44 49.14 21.25
C TYR A 795 -76.34 47.75 21.89
N THR A 796 -77.39 46.94 21.77
CA THR A 796 -77.42 45.58 22.34
C THR A 796 -76.33 44.70 21.73
N GLN A 797 -76.20 44.67 20.41
CA GLN A 797 -75.19 43.88 19.72
C GLN A 797 -73.75 44.34 20.05
N LEU A 798 -73.52 45.66 20.18
CA LEU A 798 -72.22 46.17 20.63
C LEU A 798 -71.96 45.85 22.11
N SER A 799 -73.00 45.82 22.95
CA SER A 799 -72.86 45.45 24.36
C SER A 799 -72.53 43.97 24.55
N ASP A 800 -73.05 43.08 23.70
CA ASP A 800 -72.74 41.64 23.74
C ASP A 800 -71.25 41.36 23.50
N LEU A 801 -70.56 42.25 22.78
CA LEU A 801 -69.12 42.16 22.54
C LEU A 801 -68.26 42.58 23.74
N ARG A 802 -68.84 42.95 24.89
CA ARG A 802 -68.08 43.30 26.10
C ARG A 802 -67.41 42.09 26.78
N SER A 803 -67.90 40.87 26.56
CA SER A 803 -67.44 39.66 27.27
C SER A 803 -66.31 38.87 26.59
N GLY A 804 -65.76 39.35 25.48
CA GLY A 804 -64.73 38.61 24.73
C GLY A 804 -63.35 38.58 25.41
N LEU A 805 -62.67 37.44 25.33
CA LEU A 805 -61.34 37.22 25.95
C LEU A 805 -60.18 37.79 25.10
N THR A 806 -60.28 37.71 23.78
CA THR A 806 -59.26 38.13 22.80
C THR A 806 -59.58 39.48 22.15
N GLU A 807 -60.86 39.72 21.87
CA GLU A 807 -61.40 40.96 21.31
C GLU A 807 -62.61 41.37 22.14
N ARG A 808 -62.68 42.62 22.60
CA ARG A 808 -63.86 43.12 23.33
C ARG A 808 -64.10 44.60 23.15
N ILE A 809 -65.33 45.01 23.40
CA ILE A 809 -65.72 46.42 23.47
C ILE A 809 -65.65 46.91 24.91
N GLU A 810 -65.07 48.09 25.12
CA GLU A 810 -65.04 48.82 26.38
C GLU A 810 -65.60 50.24 26.18
N HIS A 811 -66.06 50.90 27.25
CA HIS A 811 -66.55 52.29 27.21
C HIS A 811 -67.62 52.57 26.14
N LEU A 812 -68.58 51.64 25.94
CA LEU A 812 -69.70 51.86 25.02
C LEU A 812 -70.70 52.88 25.62
N GLU A 813 -70.82 54.02 24.97
CA GLU A 813 -71.67 55.15 25.31
C GLU A 813 -72.63 55.46 24.15
N GLU A 814 -73.92 55.61 24.45
CA GLU A 814 -74.93 56.10 23.51
C GLU A 814 -75.21 57.57 23.82
N LEU A 815 -74.99 58.46 22.85
CA LEU A 815 -75.26 59.89 22.99
C LEU A 815 -76.70 60.21 22.58
N GLU A 816 -77.28 61.28 23.13
CA GLU A 816 -78.61 61.74 22.74
C GLU A 816 -78.64 62.18 21.26
N GLU A 817 -79.82 62.15 20.64
CA GLU A 817 -79.97 62.58 19.25
C GLU A 817 -79.94 64.12 19.18
N GLU A 818 -78.97 64.66 18.45
CA GLU A 818 -78.78 66.09 18.28
C GLU A 818 -79.38 66.56 16.95
N GLU A 819 -80.13 67.65 16.96
CA GLU A 819 -80.60 68.34 15.75
C GLU A 819 -79.68 69.52 15.44
N LEU A 820 -79.02 69.49 14.28
CA LEU A 820 -78.15 70.57 13.81
C LEU A 820 -78.97 71.79 13.33
N ALA A 821 -78.30 72.95 13.24
CA ALA A 821 -78.90 74.19 12.76
C ALA A 821 -79.47 74.12 11.32
N ASP A 822 -79.12 73.08 10.56
CA ASP A 822 -79.61 72.80 9.21
C ASP A 822 -80.78 71.79 9.15
N GLY A 823 -81.27 71.34 10.32
CA GLY A 823 -82.34 70.34 10.48
C GLY A 823 -81.88 68.88 10.31
N THR A 824 -80.56 68.62 10.29
CA THR A 824 -80.02 67.26 10.24
C THR A 824 -80.05 66.62 11.63
N LEU A 825 -80.63 65.42 11.74
CA LEU A 825 -80.62 64.63 12.97
C LEU A 825 -79.36 63.75 13.01
N ILE A 826 -78.66 63.75 14.14
CA ILE A 826 -77.46 62.95 14.36
C ILE A 826 -77.58 62.14 15.65
N LYS A 827 -77.42 60.83 15.54
CA LYS A 827 -77.27 59.90 16.67
C LYS A 827 -75.87 59.31 16.66
N ARG A 828 -75.19 59.28 17.81
CA ARG A 828 -73.80 58.82 17.94
C ARG A 828 -73.67 57.69 18.97
N PHE A 829 -72.81 56.73 18.67
CA PHE A 829 -72.38 55.68 19.58
C PHE A 829 -70.86 55.69 19.64
N ARG A 830 -70.28 55.87 20.82
CA ARG A 830 -68.83 55.83 21.03
C ARG A 830 -68.44 54.58 21.78
N PHE A 831 -67.35 53.95 21.37
CA PHE A 831 -66.82 52.79 22.07
C PHE A 831 -65.34 52.58 21.77
N ARG A 832 -64.67 51.88 22.67
CA ARG A 832 -63.30 51.43 22.49
C ARG A 832 -63.29 49.96 22.12
N TYR A 833 -62.50 49.57 21.12
CA TYR A 833 -62.30 48.16 20.76
C TYR A 833 -60.90 47.73 21.17
N VAL A 834 -60.81 46.68 21.99
CA VAL A 834 -59.56 46.21 22.60
C VAL A 834 -59.20 44.84 22.03
N PHE A 835 -58.00 44.73 21.47
CA PHE A 835 -57.39 43.50 20.96
C PHE A 835 -56.27 43.05 21.90
N ARG A 836 -56.27 41.78 22.28
CA ARG A 836 -55.21 41.16 23.11
C ARG A 836 -54.41 40.17 22.27
N THR A 837 -53.16 40.52 21.96
CA THR A 837 -52.28 39.74 21.08
C THR A 837 -50.94 39.49 21.78
N ASP A 838 -50.53 38.23 22.01
CA ASP A 838 -49.22 37.79 22.55
C ASP A 838 -48.49 38.76 23.50
N GLY A 839 -49.20 39.29 24.51
CA GLY A 839 -48.64 40.15 25.55
C GLY A 839 -48.83 41.66 25.36
N GLU A 840 -49.37 42.12 24.23
CA GLU A 840 -49.68 43.52 23.97
C GLU A 840 -51.20 43.78 23.90
N LEU A 841 -51.62 44.92 24.48
CA LEU A 841 -52.96 45.46 24.37
C LEU A 841 -52.96 46.54 23.28
N LEU A 842 -53.79 46.34 22.26
CA LEU A 842 -54.01 47.29 21.17
C LEU A 842 -55.44 47.83 21.27
N GLU A 843 -55.61 49.14 21.19
CA GLU A 843 -56.90 49.80 21.43
C GLU A 843 -57.23 50.78 20.29
N THR A 844 -58.49 50.75 19.84
CA THR A 844 -59.03 51.71 18.88
C THR A 844 -60.18 52.50 19.50
N GLU A 845 -60.26 53.79 19.17
CA GLU A 845 -61.40 54.64 19.49
C GLU A 845 -62.33 54.70 18.29
N ASN A 846 -63.61 54.41 18.53
CA ASN A 846 -64.59 54.22 17.47
C ASN A 846 -65.82 55.07 17.74
N GLU A 847 -66.35 55.70 16.70
CA GLU A 847 -67.59 56.47 16.73
C GLU A 847 -68.47 56.06 15.54
N ILE A 848 -69.64 55.50 15.83
CA ILE A 848 -70.68 55.28 14.82
C ILE A 848 -71.58 56.50 14.80
N VAL A 849 -71.74 57.09 13.63
CA VAL A 849 -72.56 58.27 13.38
C VAL A 849 -73.70 57.87 12.44
N CYS A 850 -74.92 57.96 12.97
CA CYS A 850 -76.15 57.80 12.20
C CYS A 850 -76.68 59.21 11.90
N SER A 851 -76.62 59.64 10.64
CA SER A 851 -77.04 61.00 10.24
C SER A 851 -78.22 60.97 9.26
N LYS A 852 -79.21 61.84 9.46
CA LYS A 852 -80.38 61.99 8.57
C LYS A 852 -80.58 63.47 8.21
N ARG A 853 -80.47 63.79 6.93
CA ARG A 853 -80.74 65.14 6.41
C ARG A 853 -82.25 65.41 6.33
N PRO A 854 -82.71 66.68 6.35
CA PRO A 854 -84.15 67.02 6.39
C PRO A 854 -85.01 66.38 5.28
N LYS A 855 -84.43 66.13 4.10
CA LYS A 855 -85.13 65.55 2.93
C LYS A 855 -84.92 64.05 2.77
N ASP A 856 -84.11 63.41 3.61
CA ASP A 856 -83.77 62.00 3.49
C ASP A 856 -84.75 61.10 4.26
N LYS A 857 -85.20 60.03 3.60
CA LYS A 857 -86.04 58.99 4.23
C LYS A 857 -85.24 57.98 5.06
N HIS A 858 -83.91 58.10 5.08
CA HIS A 858 -82.99 57.14 5.68
C HIS A 858 -81.91 57.84 6.50
N TYR A 859 -81.51 57.23 7.62
CA TYR A 859 -80.24 57.50 8.28
C TYR A 859 -79.12 56.85 7.50
N ARG A 860 -78.02 57.57 7.31
CA ARG A 860 -76.75 57.00 6.84
C ARG A 860 -75.91 56.62 8.05
N VAL A 861 -75.40 55.39 8.06
CA VAL A 861 -74.55 54.88 9.13
C VAL A 861 -73.09 54.92 8.65
N GLU A 862 -72.27 55.69 9.36
CA GLU A 862 -70.84 55.81 9.12
C GLU A 862 -70.08 55.44 10.40
N LEU A 863 -68.99 54.69 10.28
CA LEU A 863 -68.09 54.37 11.39
C LEU A 863 -66.79 55.13 11.18
N SER A 864 -66.39 55.93 12.15
CA SER A 864 -65.05 56.47 12.25
C SER A 864 -64.25 55.65 13.26
N THR A 865 -63.12 55.08 12.83
CA THR A 865 -62.22 54.32 13.71
C THR A 865 -60.83 54.92 13.65
N ARG A 866 -60.21 55.11 14.81
CA ARG A 866 -58.85 55.66 14.93
C ARG A 866 -58.05 54.89 15.98
N PRO A 867 -56.72 54.79 15.82
CA PRO A 867 -55.85 54.30 16.88
C PRO A 867 -56.00 55.18 18.13
N SER A 868 -55.92 54.60 19.33
CA SER A 868 -55.83 55.41 20.56
C SER A 868 -54.50 56.18 20.58
N VAL A 869 -54.51 57.42 21.10
CA VAL A 869 -53.48 58.47 20.94
C VAL A 869 -52.05 58.03 21.30
N THR A 870 -51.89 56.94 22.05
CA THR A 870 -50.62 56.48 22.60
C THR A 870 -49.85 55.44 21.76
N ARG A 871 -50.38 54.90 20.65
CA ARG A 871 -49.65 53.85 19.89
C ARG A 871 -49.98 53.76 18.40
N GLU A 872 -48.96 53.47 17.60
CA GLU A 872 -49.08 53.04 16.20
C GLU A 872 -49.83 51.71 16.10
N LEU A 873 -50.87 51.64 15.25
CA LEU A 873 -51.71 50.44 15.10
C LEU A 873 -51.73 49.97 13.63
N PRO A 874 -51.49 48.67 13.35
CA PRO A 874 -51.56 48.14 11.99
C PRO A 874 -52.96 48.31 11.39
N MET A 875 -53.02 48.71 10.10
CA MET A 875 -54.27 49.09 9.44
C MET A 875 -55.35 47.99 9.44
N GLN A 876 -54.92 46.72 9.44
CA GLN A 876 -55.82 45.56 9.50
C GLN A 876 -56.75 45.56 10.74
N TYR A 877 -56.32 46.14 11.86
CA TYR A 877 -57.13 46.17 13.08
C TYR A 877 -58.26 47.21 12.98
N LEU A 878 -58.06 48.30 12.23
CA LEU A 878 -59.13 49.25 11.90
C LEU A 878 -60.15 48.60 10.94
N ASP A 879 -59.65 47.86 9.94
CA ASP A 879 -60.51 47.10 9.02
C ASP A 879 -61.29 45.99 9.75
N ARG A 880 -60.68 45.33 10.75
CA ARG A 880 -61.34 44.32 11.59
C ARG A 880 -62.50 44.88 12.41
N VAL A 881 -62.36 46.10 12.97
CA VAL A 881 -63.49 46.77 13.64
C VAL A 881 -64.59 47.08 12.63
N ALA A 882 -64.22 47.60 11.45
CA ALA A 882 -65.20 47.93 10.41
C ALA A 882 -65.98 46.69 9.93
N GLU A 883 -65.32 45.54 9.73
CA GLU A 883 -65.97 44.27 9.41
C GLU A 883 -66.95 43.84 10.50
N THR A 884 -66.55 43.93 11.76
CA THR A 884 -67.39 43.53 12.90
C THR A 884 -68.66 44.37 12.97
N VAL A 885 -68.55 45.70 12.83
CA VAL A 885 -69.72 46.60 12.84
C VAL A 885 -70.57 46.42 11.57
N LEU A 886 -69.94 46.18 10.42
CA LEU A 886 -70.65 45.90 9.17
C LEU A 886 -71.48 44.62 9.27
N ASP A 887 -70.96 43.58 9.92
CA ASP A 887 -71.69 42.32 10.12
C ASP A 887 -72.88 42.50 11.06
N ILE A 888 -72.78 43.36 12.08
CA ILE A 888 -73.93 43.75 12.92
C ILE A 888 -75.02 44.42 12.06
N ILE A 889 -74.64 45.32 11.16
CA ILE A 889 -75.58 46.03 10.28
C ILE A 889 -76.22 45.08 9.25
N LYS A 890 -75.45 44.12 8.71
CA LYS A 890 -76.01 43.08 7.83
C LYS A 890 -76.97 42.15 8.58
N ASN A 891 -76.65 41.78 9.82
CA ASN A 891 -77.54 40.98 10.66
C ASN A 891 -78.85 41.73 10.93
N TRP A 892 -78.80 43.05 11.16
CA TRP A 892 -80.01 43.88 11.21
C TRP A 892 -80.86 43.75 9.93
N GLU A 893 -80.29 43.82 8.73
CA GLU A 893 -81.06 43.68 7.49
C GLU A 893 -81.78 42.33 7.37
N ARG A 894 -81.17 41.27 7.91
CA ARG A 894 -81.76 39.92 7.97
C ARG A 894 -82.86 39.82 9.03
N ASP A 895 -82.59 40.35 10.22
CA ASP A 895 -83.41 40.11 11.41
C ASP A 895 -84.53 41.17 11.59
N ARG A 896 -84.46 42.31 10.87
CA ARG A 896 -85.44 43.42 10.97
C ARG A 896 -86.90 42.99 10.78
N LYS A 897 -87.19 42.04 9.89
CA LYS A 897 -88.58 41.59 9.64
C LYS A 897 -89.19 40.87 10.84
N LEU A 898 -88.37 40.20 11.65
CA LEU A 898 -88.78 39.51 12.87
C LEU A 898 -88.87 40.47 14.05
N LEU A 899 -87.95 41.42 14.16
CA LEU A 899 -87.91 42.40 15.25
C LEU A 899 -89.00 43.48 15.14
N LEU A 900 -89.39 43.85 13.91
CA LEU A 900 -90.46 44.83 13.68
C LEU A 900 -91.87 44.23 13.81
N SER A 901 -92.01 42.90 13.70
CA SER A 901 -93.31 42.22 13.86
C SER A 901 -93.68 41.97 15.32
N SER A 902 -92.70 41.83 16.23
CA SER A 902 -92.94 41.70 17.67
C SER A 902 -93.38 43.01 18.36
N THR A 903 -93.13 44.17 17.73
CA THR A 903 -93.56 45.50 18.20
C THR A 903 -94.96 45.91 17.74
N ARG A 904 -95.65 45.11 16.91
CA ARG A 904 -97.04 45.38 16.44
C ARG A 904 -98.11 44.54 17.15
N ALA A 905 -97.79 43.92 18.28
CA ALA A 905 -98.72 43.18 19.13
C ALA A 905 -99.08 43.97 20.39
#